data_AF-A0A3A5KIS2-F1
#
_entry.id   AF-A0A3A5KIS2-F1
#
_cell.length_a   1.000
_cell.length_b   1.000
_cell.length_c   1.000
_cell.angle_alpha   90.00
_cell.angle_beta   90.00
_cell.angle_gamma   90.00
#
_symmetry.space_group_name_H-M   'P 1'
#
loop_
_entity.id
_entity.type
_entity.pdbx_description
1 polymer ?
#
loop_
_entity_poly.entity_id
_entity_poly.type
_entity_poly.pdbx_seq_one_letter_code
_entity_poly.pdbx_strand_id
1 'polypeptide(L)'
;MGTHVLGLSMSSHDRSACLLRDGTIVAAIAEERLDRRKHSQGFYAGAGRDIVLPPFAAIAYVLRTGGIGLDDVALVVCGRSIGAARHRLLDYLPLPPDRVTEPPLPGHHLAHAYAAFATAPFDDPAILVVDEQGHHRRDGTYEKCSFFLGEGGRVKPLRQFFGTASDLSLGMFYNVFAATCGLGEAGLPAGGKLMGLAAYGQSRPEWPQLVDIEQGSGNTYIPLQRLVTFLDGIGCLKASSDGAMHSCDGVQALLSLLKPLDWSDPLAASLARKAQDELERAVVAIAAALRRESGRDTLAYAGGVALNCLANARLQETGFRDVFVHPAATDDGNAIGLAYWGWIDRLAKPRPVPALMSPFLGRRYETHEIEDAVSQFGLDGVLQRGGSLEDVADDLADGRIVCWFDGRSEWGPRALGARSIVADPTRKGVAERINATIKFREPFRPFALSGTQEALAQLVDLDAVPRGLRPYMLAATAVRDARLDPVRHADGSVRIQVVDPELQPRWFQLIECFAEKRGVGAVLNTSFNTLGEPLVETPHDAVRQFLLSGADRLLMGDYALDRRDLVGEFAARAMALAWAQTAFDPLSIALSLEDAGYWEKALVVLRENGKHLHADGLQGERAVAFLGLNVRIAQTQGQTDEAARNAAAVLRHLRFPADAMSAAHALMQTGTEEDSSTAALLSLLCGEGGFAAFSKTAFRRQDDVAPQ
;
A
#
# COMPACT_ATOMS: atom_id res chain seq x y z
N MET A 1 2.55 -39.61 0.66
CA MET A 1 2.71 -38.22 1.13
C MET A 1 2.40 -37.29 -0.03
N GLY A 2 1.75 -36.16 0.23
CA GLY A 2 1.43 -35.17 -0.82
C GLY A 2 2.69 -34.50 -1.37
N THR A 3 2.63 -34.00 -2.59
CA THR A 3 3.72 -33.26 -3.22
C THR A 3 3.63 -31.79 -2.82
N HIS A 4 4.64 -31.28 -2.13
CA HIS A 4 4.69 -29.89 -1.67
C HIS A 4 5.63 -29.05 -2.53
N VAL A 5 5.17 -27.86 -2.95
CA VAL A 5 5.98 -26.88 -3.69
C VAL A 5 5.95 -25.56 -2.93
N LEU A 6 7.12 -24.99 -2.65
CA LEU A 6 7.28 -23.72 -1.96
C LEU A 6 7.73 -22.65 -2.96
N GLY A 7 6.88 -21.66 -3.24
CA GLY A 7 7.22 -20.49 -4.05
C GLY A 7 7.65 -19.32 -3.18
N LEU A 8 8.75 -18.65 -3.56
CA LEU A 8 9.39 -17.59 -2.78
C LEU A 8 9.65 -16.34 -3.62
N SER A 9 8.98 -15.24 -3.29
CA SER A 9 9.30 -13.92 -3.85
C SER A 9 10.38 -13.25 -3.00
N MET A 10 11.53 -12.96 -3.62
CA MET A 10 12.73 -12.41 -2.99
C MET A 10 13.13 -11.08 -3.64
N SER A 11 12.18 -10.18 -3.87
CA SER A 11 12.44 -8.80 -4.31
C SER A 11 12.95 -7.91 -3.16
N SER A 12 13.46 -6.71 -3.48
CA SER A 12 13.91 -5.73 -2.46
C SER A 12 12.76 -5.22 -1.59
N HIS A 13 11.53 -5.32 -2.08
CA HIS A 13 10.25 -5.10 -1.41
C HIS A 13 9.30 -6.27 -1.69
N ASP A 14 8.14 -6.26 -1.03
CA ASP A 14 7.00 -7.19 -1.23
C ASP A 14 7.40 -8.67 -1.20
N ARG A 15 8.34 -9.01 -0.32
CA ARG A 15 8.82 -10.40 -0.13
C ARG A 15 7.69 -11.27 0.41
N SER A 16 7.62 -12.53 -0.02
CA SER A 16 6.47 -13.38 0.30
C SER A 16 6.72 -14.88 0.06
N ALA A 17 5.86 -15.73 0.63
CA ALA A 17 5.93 -17.18 0.45
C ALA A 17 4.55 -17.80 0.19
N CYS A 18 4.51 -18.84 -0.64
CA CYS A 18 3.34 -19.64 -0.94
C CYS A 18 3.68 -21.14 -0.88
N LEU A 19 2.86 -21.91 -0.17
CA LEU A 19 2.95 -23.36 -0.11
C LEU A 19 1.80 -24.00 -0.88
N LEU A 20 2.14 -24.81 -1.88
CA LEU A 20 1.22 -25.72 -2.55
C LEU A 20 1.31 -27.12 -1.92
N ARG A 21 0.17 -27.82 -1.90
CA ARG A 21 0.07 -29.26 -1.69
C ARG A 21 -0.80 -29.85 -2.76
N ASP A 22 -0.22 -30.74 -3.56
CA ASP A 22 -0.92 -31.45 -4.63
C ASP A 22 -1.66 -30.51 -5.62
N GLY A 23 -1.08 -29.34 -5.89
CA GLY A 23 -1.62 -28.32 -6.78
C GLY A 23 -2.61 -27.34 -6.12
N THR A 24 -2.94 -27.50 -4.84
CA THR A 24 -3.80 -26.56 -4.10
C THR A 24 -2.97 -25.67 -3.18
N ILE A 25 -3.31 -24.38 -3.09
CA ILE A 25 -2.68 -23.46 -2.14
C ILE A 25 -3.10 -23.84 -0.72
N VAL A 26 -2.12 -24.23 0.09
CA VAL A 26 -2.32 -24.51 1.53
C VAL A 26 -2.34 -23.20 2.28
N ALA A 27 -1.28 -22.42 2.15
CA ALA A 27 -1.10 -21.16 2.83
C ALA A 27 -0.18 -20.27 2.03
N ALA A 28 -0.43 -18.99 2.13
CA ALA A 28 0.27 -18.02 1.36
C ALA A 28 0.21 -16.71 2.18
N ILE A 29 1.35 -16.05 2.43
CA ILE A 29 1.39 -14.72 3.05
C ILE A 29 2.56 -13.83 2.59
N ALA A 30 2.36 -12.50 2.61
CA ALA A 30 3.40 -11.50 2.45
C ALA A 30 4.19 -11.27 3.76
N GLU A 31 5.50 -11.08 3.67
CA GLU A 31 6.39 -10.90 4.83
C GLU A 31 6.00 -9.68 5.67
N GLU A 32 5.48 -8.61 5.03
CA GLU A 32 5.05 -7.38 5.72
C GLU A 32 3.98 -7.64 6.80
N ARG A 33 3.13 -8.65 6.59
CA ARG A 33 2.09 -9.04 7.55
C ARG A 33 2.69 -9.59 8.84
N LEU A 34 3.92 -10.08 8.80
CA LEU A 34 4.58 -10.78 9.89
C LEU A 34 5.67 -9.94 10.54
N ASP A 35 6.48 -9.22 9.76
CA ASP A 35 7.49 -8.30 10.30
C ASP A 35 6.92 -6.92 10.67
N ARG A 36 5.64 -6.68 10.33
CA ARG A 36 4.86 -5.46 10.59
C ARG A 36 5.44 -4.21 9.91
N ARG A 37 6.28 -4.38 8.89
CA ARG A 37 6.91 -3.31 8.11
C ARG A 37 6.35 -3.33 6.70
N LYS A 38 5.66 -2.25 6.34
CA LYS A 38 5.02 -2.12 5.03
C LYS A 38 6.03 -2.31 3.89
N HIS A 39 5.62 -3.08 2.88
CA HIS A 39 6.46 -3.52 1.76
C HIS A 39 7.67 -4.39 2.15
N SER A 40 7.87 -4.70 3.43
CA SER A 40 8.99 -5.50 3.95
C SER A 40 10.32 -5.18 3.26
N GLN A 41 10.59 -3.88 3.09
CA GLN A 41 11.78 -3.41 2.40
C GLN A 41 13.02 -3.95 3.11
N GLY A 42 13.90 -4.62 2.36
CA GLY A 42 15.12 -5.19 2.91
C GLY A 42 15.95 -4.10 3.62
N PHE A 43 16.40 -4.38 4.84
CA PHE A 43 17.12 -3.45 5.74
C PHE A 43 18.41 -2.81 5.15
N TYR A 44 18.80 -3.15 3.93
CA TYR A 44 20.06 -2.77 3.29
C TYR A 44 19.90 -1.99 1.97
N ALA A 45 18.68 -1.65 1.54
CA ALA A 45 18.45 -0.89 0.30
C ALA A 45 19.18 0.47 0.30
N GLY A 46 19.31 1.12 1.46
CA GLY A 46 20.03 2.39 1.63
C GLY A 46 21.57 2.28 1.63
N ALA A 47 22.14 1.07 1.62
CA ALA A 47 23.59 0.88 1.80
C ALA A 47 24.34 0.49 0.51
N GLY A 48 23.69 0.48 -0.65
CA GLY A 48 24.31 0.03 -1.92
C GLY A 48 24.76 -1.43 -1.90
N ARG A 49 24.29 -2.22 -0.92
CA ARG A 49 24.58 -3.64 -0.78
C ARG A 49 23.38 -4.38 -1.33
N ASP A 50 23.55 -5.00 -2.48
CA ASP A 50 22.59 -5.83 -3.23
C ASP A 50 22.17 -7.11 -2.46
N ILE A 51 21.80 -6.95 -1.18
CA ILE A 51 21.43 -7.99 -0.22
C ILE A 51 19.92 -8.05 -0.19
N VAL A 52 19.38 -9.14 -0.72
CA VAL A 52 17.96 -9.45 -0.62
C VAL A 52 17.80 -10.72 0.20
N LEU A 53 17.18 -10.58 1.38
CA LEU A 53 16.97 -11.68 2.31
C LEU A 53 15.73 -12.49 1.90
N PRO A 54 15.75 -13.83 2.04
CA PRO A 54 14.54 -14.63 1.96
C PRO A 54 13.44 -14.13 2.92
N PRO A 55 12.15 -14.34 2.60
CA PRO A 55 11.04 -14.03 3.49
C PRO A 55 10.92 -15.10 4.59
N PHE A 56 11.83 -15.07 5.56
CA PHE A 56 11.94 -16.11 6.57
C PHE A 56 10.68 -16.25 7.42
N ALA A 57 10.02 -15.13 7.77
CA ALA A 57 8.80 -15.20 8.57
C ALA A 57 7.67 -15.86 7.77
N ALA A 58 7.52 -15.51 6.49
CA ALA A 58 6.51 -16.08 5.60
C ALA A 58 6.79 -17.56 5.32
N ILE A 59 8.05 -17.95 5.06
CA ILE A 59 8.45 -19.36 4.92
C ILE A 59 8.02 -20.16 6.14
N ALA A 60 8.39 -19.70 7.33
CA ALA A 60 8.07 -20.39 8.57
C ALA A 60 6.54 -20.44 8.81
N TYR A 61 5.83 -19.37 8.46
CA TYR A 61 4.38 -19.30 8.56
C TYR A 61 3.67 -20.33 7.66
N VAL A 62 4.02 -20.40 6.38
CA VAL A 62 3.34 -21.31 5.44
C VAL A 62 3.65 -22.77 5.73
N LEU A 63 4.88 -23.08 6.14
CA LEU A 63 5.27 -24.44 6.55
C LEU A 63 4.54 -24.89 7.82
N ARG A 64 4.47 -24.03 8.86
CA ARG A 64 3.68 -24.31 10.07
C ARG A 64 2.21 -24.50 9.75
N THR A 65 1.64 -23.67 8.88
CA THR A 65 0.23 -23.80 8.47
C THR A 65 -0.01 -25.10 7.71
N GLY A 66 0.97 -25.58 6.94
CA GLY A 66 0.92 -26.89 6.29
C GLY A 66 1.21 -28.08 7.20
N GLY A 67 1.69 -27.86 8.44
CA GLY A 67 2.08 -28.92 9.37
C GLY A 67 3.30 -29.72 8.90
N ILE A 68 4.20 -29.10 8.14
CA ILE A 68 5.37 -29.76 7.54
C ILE A 68 6.68 -29.00 7.82
N GLY A 69 7.79 -29.70 7.73
CA GLY A 69 9.13 -29.12 7.74
C GLY A 69 9.63 -28.76 6.34
N LEU A 70 10.80 -28.13 6.28
CA LEU A 70 11.45 -27.81 5.00
C LEU A 70 11.87 -29.08 4.24
N ASP A 71 12.21 -30.16 4.94
CA ASP A 71 12.62 -31.45 4.35
C ASP A 71 11.49 -32.17 3.59
N ASP A 72 10.24 -31.88 3.93
CA ASP A 72 9.02 -32.40 3.30
C ASP A 72 8.69 -31.69 1.97
N VAL A 73 9.38 -30.59 1.66
CA VAL A 73 9.19 -29.81 0.44
C VAL A 73 9.90 -30.51 -0.72
N ALA A 74 9.13 -30.86 -1.75
CA ALA A 74 9.64 -31.55 -2.93
C ALA A 74 10.40 -30.60 -3.86
N LEU A 75 9.94 -29.34 -3.96
CA LEU A 75 10.56 -28.31 -4.80
C LEU A 75 10.40 -26.92 -4.18
N VAL A 76 11.48 -26.16 -4.16
CA VAL A 76 11.48 -24.73 -3.84
C VAL A 76 11.73 -23.95 -5.12
N VAL A 77 10.84 -23.01 -5.43
CA VAL A 77 10.97 -22.11 -6.59
C VAL A 77 11.14 -20.69 -6.07
N CYS A 78 12.22 -20.03 -6.45
CA CYS A 78 12.48 -18.64 -6.07
C CYS A 78 12.57 -17.72 -7.29
N GLY A 79 12.25 -16.45 -7.08
CA GLY A 79 12.38 -15.39 -8.08
C GLY A 79 12.52 -14.02 -7.42
N ARG A 80 12.98 -13.04 -8.19
CA ARG A 80 13.06 -11.63 -7.78
C ARG A 80 12.91 -10.73 -9.00
N SER A 81 12.49 -9.48 -8.79
CA SER A 81 12.33 -8.50 -9.87
C SER A 81 13.65 -8.27 -10.63
N ILE A 82 14.76 -8.08 -9.92
CA ILE A 82 16.06 -7.76 -10.54
C ILE A 82 17.04 -8.93 -10.37
N GLY A 83 17.32 -9.67 -11.44
CA GLY A 83 18.37 -10.71 -11.47
C GLY A 83 17.95 -12.10 -10.97
N ALA A 84 18.93 -13.01 -10.85
CA ALA A 84 18.73 -14.39 -10.35
C ALA A 84 18.67 -14.44 -8.82
N ALA A 85 17.86 -15.33 -8.24
CA ALA A 85 17.67 -15.46 -6.78
C ALA A 85 18.24 -16.76 -6.20
N ARG A 86 18.38 -17.81 -7.01
CA ARG A 86 18.69 -19.17 -6.54
C ARG A 86 19.98 -19.25 -5.73
N HIS A 87 21.07 -18.64 -6.22
CA HIS A 87 22.36 -18.69 -5.52
C HIS A 87 22.27 -18.03 -4.14
N ARG A 88 21.64 -16.84 -4.07
CA ARG A 88 21.43 -16.12 -2.82
C ARG A 88 20.58 -16.90 -1.83
N LEU A 89 19.52 -17.57 -2.28
CA LEU A 89 18.67 -18.37 -1.40
C LEU A 89 19.46 -19.50 -0.70
N LEU A 90 20.35 -20.17 -1.44
CA LEU A 90 21.19 -21.26 -0.93
C LEU A 90 22.25 -20.79 0.08
N ASP A 91 22.59 -19.50 0.10
CA ASP A 91 23.45 -18.91 1.14
C ASP A 91 22.75 -18.87 2.52
N TYR A 92 21.42 -18.89 2.54
CA TYR A 92 20.61 -18.68 3.75
C TYR A 92 19.81 -19.91 4.19
N LEU A 93 19.39 -20.77 3.26
CA LEU A 93 18.63 -21.97 3.56
C LEU A 93 19.44 -23.21 3.17
N PRO A 94 19.65 -24.17 4.10
CA PRO A 94 20.44 -25.38 3.86
C PRO A 94 19.64 -26.42 3.05
N LEU A 95 19.21 -26.04 1.84
CA LEU A 95 18.44 -26.87 0.94
C LEU A 95 19.35 -27.62 -0.05
N PRO A 96 19.02 -28.87 -0.42
CA PRO A 96 19.69 -29.55 -1.52
C PRO A 96 19.55 -28.72 -2.81
N PRO A 97 20.66 -28.37 -3.50
CA PRO A 97 20.60 -27.49 -4.67
C PRO A 97 19.69 -28.01 -5.80
N ASP A 98 19.54 -29.32 -5.94
CA ASP A 98 18.66 -29.97 -6.92
C ASP A 98 17.16 -29.78 -6.62
N ARG A 99 16.81 -29.45 -5.37
CA ARG A 99 15.43 -29.10 -4.96
C ARG A 99 15.12 -27.62 -5.08
N VAL A 100 16.07 -26.78 -5.48
CA VAL A 100 15.88 -25.34 -5.64
C VAL A 100 16.01 -24.96 -7.11
N THR A 101 15.03 -24.24 -7.64
CA THR A 101 15.01 -23.80 -9.03
C THR A 101 14.50 -22.36 -9.14
N GLU A 102 14.73 -21.74 -10.28
CA GLU A 102 14.15 -20.46 -10.67
C GLU A 102 13.61 -20.54 -12.12
N PRO A 103 12.61 -19.74 -12.49
CA PRO A 103 12.16 -19.65 -13.88
C PRO A 103 13.28 -19.16 -14.81
N PRO A 104 13.24 -19.49 -16.12
CA PRO A 104 14.20 -18.96 -17.08
C PRO A 104 14.12 -17.43 -17.11
N LEU A 105 15.27 -16.78 -17.20
CA LEU A 105 15.35 -15.32 -17.26
C LEU A 105 15.05 -14.82 -18.68
N PRO A 106 14.25 -13.76 -18.86
CA PRO A 106 13.58 -12.97 -17.82
C PRO A 106 12.37 -13.72 -17.20
N GLY A 107 12.34 -13.81 -15.87
CA GLY A 107 11.40 -14.66 -15.13
C GLY A 107 10.36 -13.91 -14.28
N HIS A 108 10.48 -12.58 -14.14
CA HIS A 108 9.62 -11.80 -13.24
C HIS A 108 8.20 -11.69 -13.75
N HIS A 109 8.01 -11.22 -14.99
CA HIS A 109 6.67 -11.18 -15.59
C HIS A 109 6.10 -12.58 -15.82
N LEU A 110 6.95 -13.60 -16.00
CA LEU A 110 6.48 -14.98 -16.08
C LEU A 110 5.86 -15.46 -14.76
N ALA A 111 6.44 -15.08 -13.61
CA ALA A 111 5.86 -15.37 -12.30
C ALA A 111 4.50 -14.66 -12.15
N HIS A 112 4.40 -13.36 -12.48
CA HIS A 112 3.12 -12.64 -12.50
C HIS A 112 2.08 -13.32 -13.40
N ALA A 113 2.49 -13.74 -14.60
CA ALA A 113 1.62 -14.41 -15.55
C ALA A 113 1.09 -15.74 -15.00
N TYR A 114 1.94 -16.55 -14.35
CA TYR A 114 1.51 -17.79 -13.69
C TYR A 114 0.62 -17.53 -12.48
N ALA A 115 0.85 -16.46 -11.71
CA ALA A 115 -0.01 -16.09 -10.59
C ALA A 115 -1.42 -15.79 -11.10
N ALA A 116 -1.56 -14.94 -12.12
CA ALA A 116 -2.86 -14.63 -12.73
C ALA A 116 -3.49 -15.84 -13.42
N PHE A 117 -2.73 -16.57 -14.25
CA PHE A 117 -3.23 -17.71 -15.01
C PHE A 117 -3.73 -18.83 -14.11
N ALA A 118 -2.93 -19.28 -13.14
CA ALA A 118 -3.27 -20.45 -12.32
C ALA A 118 -4.45 -20.21 -11.37
N THR A 119 -4.79 -18.94 -11.10
CA THR A 119 -5.84 -18.53 -10.17
C THR A 119 -7.06 -17.89 -10.84
N ALA A 120 -7.01 -17.69 -12.16
CA ALA A 120 -8.14 -17.19 -12.93
C ALA A 120 -9.20 -18.29 -13.17
N PRO A 121 -10.49 -17.93 -13.22
CA PRO A 121 -11.60 -18.85 -13.53
C PRO A 121 -11.73 -19.16 -15.05
N PHE A 122 -10.63 -19.08 -15.81
CA PHE A 122 -10.63 -19.19 -17.27
C PHE A 122 -9.72 -20.33 -17.74
N ASP A 123 -10.17 -21.12 -18.71
CA ASP A 123 -9.39 -22.22 -19.28
C ASP A 123 -8.17 -21.72 -20.07
N ASP A 124 -8.41 -20.94 -21.13
CA ASP A 124 -7.38 -20.41 -22.04
C ASP A 124 -7.48 -18.87 -22.18
N PRO A 125 -7.17 -18.09 -21.13
CA PRO A 125 -7.26 -16.63 -21.18
C PRO A 125 -6.11 -16.00 -21.96
N ALA A 126 -6.33 -14.79 -22.45
CA ALA A 126 -5.22 -13.87 -22.68
C ALA A 126 -4.66 -13.45 -21.32
N ILE A 127 -3.34 -13.30 -21.22
CA ILE A 127 -2.68 -12.93 -19.96
C ILE A 127 -1.90 -11.65 -20.18
N LEU A 128 -2.16 -10.65 -19.34
CA LEU A 128 -1.48 -9.36 -19.34
C LEU A 128 -0.67 -9.21 -18.06
N VAL A 129 0.55 -8.67 -18.19
CA VAL A 129 1.35 -8.19 -17.06
C VAL A 129 1.79 -6.76 -17.36
N VAL A 130 1.44 -5.83 -16.48
CA VAL A 130 1.91 -4.44 -16.53
C VAL A 130 2.45 -4.07 -15.16
N ASP A 131 3.74 -3.76 -15.09
CA ASP A 131 4.46 -3.58 -13.83
C ASP A 131 5.29 -2.29 -13.85
N GLU A 132 5.87 -1.92 -12.71
CA GLU A 132 6.86 -0.85 -12.66
C GLU A 132 8.14 -1.27 -13.39
N GLN A 133 8.70 -2.42 -13.03
CA GLN A 133 9.83 -3.02 -13.73
C GLN A 133 9.93 -4.50 -13.36
N GLY A 134 10.26 -5.33 -14.35
CA GLY A 134 10.67 -6.71 -14.14
C GLY A 134 12.16 -6.91 -14.38
N HIS A 135 12.51 -8.05 -14.98
CA HIS A 135 13.91 -8.45 -15.06
C HIS A 135 14.75 -7.50 -15.93
N HIS A 136 15.85 -7.00 -15.37
CA HIS A 136 16.84 -6.21 -16.10
C HIS A 136 17.75 -7.11 -16.95
N ARG A 137 17.87 -6.76 -18.22
CA ARG A 137 18.76 -7.39 -19.18
C ARG A 137 20.13 -6.71 -19.17
N ARG A 138 21.13 -7.41 -19.73
CA ARG A 138 22.53 -6.92 -19.80
C ARG A 138 22.69 -5.65 -20.64
N ASP A 139 21.75 -5.38 -21.54
CA ASP A 139 21.72 -4.18 -22.39
C ASP A 139 21.07 -2.97 -21.70
N GLY A 140 20.72 -3.08 -20.41
CA GLY A 140 20.10 -2.01 -19.64
C GLY A 140 18.59 -1.88 -19.83
N THR A 141 17.97 -2.75 -20.64
CA THR A 141 16.52 -2.80 -20.79
C THR A 141 15.86 -3.60 -19.67
N TYR A 142 14.60 -3.31 -19.34
CA TYR A 142 13.83 -4.02 -18.31
C TYR A 142 12.41 -4.33 -18.78
N GLU A 143 11.81 -5.40 -18.28
CA GLU A 143 10.42 -5.73 -18.60
C GLU A 143 9.48 -4.63 -18.09
N LYS A 144 8.60 -4.09 -18.96
CA LYS A 144 7.57 -3.09 -18.57
C LYS A 144 6.14 -3.55 -18.82
N CYS A 145 5.93 -4.35 -19.87
CA CYS A 145 4.64 -4.93 -20.21
C CYS A 145 4.86 -6.27 -20.93
N SER A 146 4.02 -7.27 -20.69
CA SER A 146 4.13 -8.57 -21.34
C SER A 146 2.78 -9.22 -21.58
N PHE A 147 2.67 -9.85 -22.74
CA PHE A 147 1.53 -10.61 -23.22
C PHE A 147 1.88 -12.09 -23.18
N PHE A 148 0.99 -12.89 -22.60
CA PHE A 148 1.06 -14.35 -22.63
C PHE A 148 -0.30 -14.94 -23.03
N LEU A 149 -0.28 -16.22 -23.36
CA LEU A 149 -1.46 -17.03 -23.64
C LEU A 149 -1.54 -18.16 -22.62
N GLY A 150 -2.71 -18.35 -22.03
CA GLY A 150 -3.08 -19.63 -21.44
C GLY A 150 -3.39 -20.60 -22.58
N GLU A 151 -2.64 -21.70 -22.69
CA GLU A 151 -2.90 -22.71 -23.71
C GLU A 151 -2.44 -24.09 -23.22
N GLY A 152 -3.36 -25.06 -23.23
CA GLY A 152 -3.03 -26.44 -22.86
C GLY A 152 -2.58 -26.59 -21.40
N GLY A 153 -3.13 -25.76 -20.51
CA GLY A 153 -2.79 -25.75 -19.08
C GLY A 153 -1.44 -25.11 -18.75
N ARG A 154 -0.82 -24.38 -19.68
CA ARG A 154 0.47 -23.69 -19.50
C ARG A 154 0.40 -22.23 -19.93
N VAL A 155 1.40 -21.45 -19.49
CA VAL A 155 1.60 -20.07 -19.95
C VAL A 155 2.59 -20.08 -21.12
N LYS A 156 2.22 -19.50 -22.25
CA LYS A 156 3.09 -19.30 -23.41
C LYS A 156 3.34 -17.80 -23.65
N PRO A 157 4.59 -17.35 -23.80
CA PRO A 157 4.87 -15.96 -24.14
C PRO A 157 4.33 -15.63 -25.54
N LEU A 158 3.65 -14.49 -25.66
CA LEU A 158 3.15 -13.97 -26.93
C LEU A 158 3.99 -12.77 -27.39
N ARG A 159 4.17 -11.78 -26.49
CA ARG A 159 4.92 -10.56 -26.78
C ARG A 159 5.46 -9.96 -25.49
N GLN A 160 6.64 -9.35 -25.54
CA GLN A 160 7.23 -8.65 -24.40
C GLN A 160 7.71 -7.28 -24.85
N PHE A 161 7.43 -6.27 -24.03
CA PHE A 161 7.84 -4.90 -24.24
C PHE A 161 8.80 -4.47 -23.14
N PHE A 162 9.85 -3.77 -23.55
CA PHE A 162 10.95 -3.38 -22.68
C PHE A 162 11.03 -1.85 -22.56
N GLY A 163 11.33 -1.38 -21.36
CA GLY A 163 11.70 0.01 -21.09
C GLY A 163 13.21 0.18 -21.04
N THR A 164 13.65 1.43 -20.92
CA THR A 164 15.06 1.82 -20.74
C THR A 164 15.15 2.91 -19.68
N ALA A 165 16.37 3.37 -19.36
CA ALA A 165 16.54 4.55 -18.50
C ALA A 165 15.89 5.82 -19.08
N SER A 166 15.76 5.91 -20.42
CA SER A 166 15.19 7.06 -21.12
C SER A 166 13.75 6.87 -21.61
N ASP A 167 13.21 5.65 -21.52
CA ASP A 167 11.82 5.30 -21.86
C ASP A 167 11.18 4.50 -20.72
N LEU A 168 10.36 5.19 -19.92
CA LEU A 168 9.82 4.67 -18.66
C LEU A 168 8.66 3.68 -18.86
N SER A 169 8.42 2.86 -17.84
CA SER A 169 7.18 2.08 -17.72
C SER A 169 6.00 2.92 -17.23
N LEU A 170 4.78 2.38 -17.37
CA LEU A 170 3.58 2.99 -16.80
C LEU A 170 3.63 3.05 -15.26
N GLY A 171 4.20 2.05 -14.59
CA GLY A 171 4.36 2.08 -13.14
C GLY A 171 5.31 3.19 -12.68
N MET A 172 6.47 3.35 -13.36
CA MET A 172 7.41 4.43 -13.08
C MET A 172 6.79 5.81 -13.34
N PHE A 173 6.09 5.97 -14.47
CA PHE A 173 5.36 7.19 -14.79
C PHE A 173 4.40 7.57 -13.67
N TYR A 174 3.59 6.62 -13.21
CA TYR A 174 2.61 6.86 -12.15
C TYR A 174 3.29 7.19 -10.81
N ASN A 175 4.41 6.53 -10.49
CA ASN A 175 5.21 6.81 -9.30
C ASN A 175 5.88 8.21 -9.34
N VAL A 176 6.34 8.68 -10.51
CA VAL A 176 6.84 10.05 -10.66
C VAL A 176 5.77 11.06 -10.27
N PHE A 177 4.53 10.89 -10.73
CA PHE A 177 3.43 11.79 -10.36
C PHE A 177 3.03 11.68 -8.90
N ALA A 178 3.06 10.49 -8.30
CA ALA A 178 2.85 10.30 -6.87
C ALA A 178 3.88 11.09 -6.06
N ALA A 179 5.17 10.99 -6.42
CA ALA A 179 6.24 11.75 -5.79
C ALA A 179 6.10 13.26 -6.02
N THR A 180 5.73 13.70 -7.22
CA THR A 180 5.47 15.12 -7.53
C THR A 180 4.34 15.69 -6.67
N CYS A 181 3.32 14.90 -6.35
CA CYS A 181 2.21 15.32 -5.48
C CYS A 181 2.51 15.17 -3.98
N GLY A 182 3.76 14.86 -3.60
CA GLY A 182 4.15 14.66 -2.20
C GLY A 182 3.56 13.41 -1.57
N LEU A 183 3.08 12.45 -2.36
CA LEU A 183 2.41 11.24 -1.90
C LEU A 183 3.41 10.09 -1.73
N GLY A 184 3.82 9.87 -0.48
CA GLY A 184 4.69 8.76 -0.09
C GLY A 184 4.02 7.77 0.87
N GLU A 185 4.54 6.56 0.91
CA GLU A 185 4.21 5.56 1.92
C GLU A 185 5.43 4.64 2.14
N ALA A 186 5.84 4.46 3.40
CA ALA A 186 7.05 3.69 3.75
C ALA A 186 8.31 4.09 2.96
N GLY A 187 8.47 5.38 2.66
CA GLY A 187 9.62 5.91 1.91
C GLY A 187 9.57 5.71 0.39
N LEU A 188 8.48 5.16 -0.16
CA LEU A 188 8.27 4.98 -1.60
C LEU A 188 7.11 5.85 -2.10
N PRO A 189 7.10 6.24 -3.39
CA PRO A 189 5.95 6.87 -4.01
C PRO A 189 4.69 5.98 -3.91
N ALA A 190 3.56 6.58 -3.54
CA ALA A 190 2.34 5.84 -3.22
C ALA A 190 1.27 5.98 -4.33
N GLY A 191 1.38 5.18 -5.39
CA GLY A 191 0.40 5.19 -6.50
C GLY A 191 -1.06 5.02 -6.05
N GLY A 192 -1.33 4.17 -5.06
CA GLY A 192 -2.68 4.01 -4.51
C GLY A 192 -3.27 5.29 -3.90
N LYS A 193 -2.43 6.21 -3.39
CA LYS A 193 -2.87 7.54 -2.92
C LYS A 193 -3.11 8.48 -4.10
N LEU A 194 -2.24 8.46 -5.11
CA LEU A 194 -2.40 9.26 -6.34
C LEU A 194 -3.74 8.95 -7.02
N MET A 195 -4.10 7.67 -7.10
CA MET A 195 -5.40 7.23 -7.62
C MET A 195 -6.57 7.84 -6.86
N GLY A 196 -6.48 7.91 -5.52
CA GLY A 196 -7.53 8.54 -4.70
C GLY A 196 -7.57 10.06 -4.85
N LEU A 197 -6.42 10.70 -5.05
CA LEU A 197 -6.35 12.16 -5.24
C LEU A 197 -6.89 12.58 -6.62
N ALA A 198 -6.78 11.74 -7.64
CA ALA A 198 -7.21 12.03 -9.01
C ALA A 198 -8.68 12.45 -9.15
N ALA A 199 -9.58 11.93 -8.29
CA ALA A 199 -11.00 12.30 -8.30
C ALA A 199 -11.27 13.76 -7.93
N TYR A 200 -10.31 14.42 -7.26
CA TYR A 200 -10.40 15.83 -6.87
C TYR A 200 -9.75 16.77 -7.90
N GLY A 201 -9.11 16.21 -8.92
CA GLY A 201 -8.38 16.97 -9.94
C GLY A 201 -9.25 17.48 -11.07
N GLN A 202 -8.86 18.62 -11.63
CA GLN A 202 -9.48 19.18 -12.83
C GLN A 202 -8.70 18.75 -14.08
N SER A 203 -9.43 18.41 -15.14
CA SER A 203 -8.83 18.15 -16.46
C SER A 203 -8.24 19.43 -17.03
N ARG A 204 -7.05 19.33 -17.61
CA ARG A 204 -6.31 20.44 -18.23
C ARG A 204 -5.97 20.11 -19.68
N PRO A 205 -6.88 20.42 -20.62
CA PRO A 205 -6.72 20.06 -22.03
C PRO A 205 -5.52 20.74 -22.71
N GLU A 206 -5.00 21.81 -22.12
CA GLU A 206 -3.78 22.49 -22.58
C GLU A 206 -2.50 21.69 -22.32
N TRP A 207 -2.53 20.68 -21.43
CA TRP A 207 -1.36 19.86 -21.14
C TRP A 207 -1.10 18.82 -22.23
N PRO A 208 0.17 18.65 -22.64
CA PRO A 208 0.52 17.72 -23.72
C PRO A 208 0.26 16.27 -23.30
N GLN A 209 0.05 15.38 -24.28
CA GLN A 209 0.06 13.94 -24.01
C GLN A 209 1.46 13.50 -23.57
N LEU A 210 1.52 12.70 -22.50
CA LEU A 210 2.80 12.25 -21.93
C LEU A 210 3.14 10.81 -22.32
N VAL A 211 2.12 9.98 -22.55
CA VAL A 211 2.28 8.57 -22.92
C VAL A 211 1.92 8.37 -24.39
N ASP A 212 2.89 8.01 -25.23
CA ASP A 212 2.60 7.58 -26.60
C ASP A 212 2.19 6.11 -26.59
N ILE A 213 1.24 5.75 -27.45
CA ILE A 213 0.78 4.36 -27.61
C ILE A 213 0.92 3.98 -29.07
N GLU A 214 1.72 2.95 -29.34
CA GLU A 214 1.87 2.38 -30.67
C GLU A 214 0.58 1.67 -31.10
N GLN A 215 -0.01 2.15 -32.18
CA GLN A 215 -1.20 1.56 -32.75
C GLN A 215 -0.91 0.12 -33.24
N GLY A 216 -1.86 -0.78 -33.00
CA GLY A 216 -1.70 -2.20 -33.33
C GLY A 216 -1.11 -3.03 -32.20
N SER A 217 0.12 -2.73 -31.76
CA SER A 217 0.85 -3.51 -30.74
C SER A 217 0.43 -3.20 -29.30
N GLY A 218 -0.02 -1.97 -29.04
CA GLY A 218 -0.28 -1.49 -27.68
C GLY A 218 0.98 -1.13 -26.89
N ASN A 219 2.18 -1.14 -27.49
CA ASN A 219 3.39 -0.72 -26.79
C ASN A 219 3.28 0.76 -26.37
N THR A 220 3.79 1.10 -25.20
CA THR A 220 3.80 2.47 -24.69
C THR A 220 5.20 3.06 -24.74
N TYR A 221 5.32 4.35 -25.05
CA TYR A 221 6.57 5.09 -24.93
C TYR A 221 6.37 6.31 -24.03
N ILE A 222 7.23 6.44 -23.02
CA ILE A 222 7.21 7.51 -22.02
C ILE A 222 8.62 8.09 -21.94
N PRO A 223 9.00 8.98 -22.87
CA PRO A 223 10.34 9.54 -22.89
C PRO A 223 10.62 10.33 -21.59
N LEU A 224 11.69 9.99 -20.88
CA LEU A 224 12.07 10.64 -19.63
C LEU A 224 12.19 12.16 -19.81
N GLN A 225 12.81 12.60 -20.90
CA GLN A 225 12.99 14.03 -21.19
C GLN A 225 11.65 14.77 -21.34
N ARG A 226 10.60 14.11 -21.84
CA ARG A 226 9.26 14.70 -21.94
C ARG A 226 8.69 15.00 -20.56
N LEU A 227 8.88 14.08 -19.60
CA LEU A 227 8.47 14.29 -18.21
C LEU A 227 9.28 15.41 -17.55
N VAL A 228 10.59 15.44 -17.76
CA VAL A 228 11.47 16.51 -17.26
C VAL A 228 10.98 17.87 -17.77
N THR A 229 10.81 18.03 -19.09
CA THR A 229 10.36 19.29 -19.69
C THR A 229 8.95 19.68 -19.22
N PHE A 230 8.03 18.73 -19.09
CA PHE A 230 6.68 19.00 -18.60
C PHE A 230 6.70 19.47 -17.14
N LEU A 231 7.39 18.75 -16.25
CA LEU A 231 7.45 19.05 -14.82
C LEU A 231 8.21 20.36 -14.54
N ASP A 232 9.27 20.63 -15.31
CA ASP A 232 10.00 21.90 -15.25
C ASP A 232 9.11 23.08 -15.67
N GLY A 233 8.39 22.93 -16.79
CA GLY A 233 7.49 23.95 -17.33
C GLY A 233 6.34 24.33 -16.39
N ILE A 234 5.99 23.47 -15.42
CA ILE A 234 5.00 23.74 -14.38
C ILE A 234 5.62 24.03 -13.00
N GLY A 235 6.95 24.19 -12.92
CA GLY A 235 7.66 24.57 -11.70
C GLY A 235 7.74 23.47 -10.63
N CYS A 236 7.64 22.20 -11.04
CA CYS A 236 7.71 21.03 -10.17
C CYS A 236 9.11 20.40 -10.09
N LEU A 237 10.12 21.00 -10.72
CA LEU A 237 11.53 20.64 -10.53
C LEU A 237 12.26 21.71 -9.71
N LYS A 238 13.35 21.31 -9.05
CA LYS A 238 14.30 22.22 -8.39
C LYS A 238 14.97 23.09 -9.46
N ALA A 239 15.28 24.36 -9.18
CA ALA A 239 15.99 25.20 -10.15
C ALA A 239 17.37 24.62 -10.46
N SER A 240 17.83 24.72 -11.72
CA SER A 240 19.22 24.44 -12.05
C SER A 240 20.10 25.60 -11.59
N SER A 241 21.24 25.29 -10.97
CA SER A 241 22.20 26.26 -10.44
C SER A 241 22.82 27.17 -11.51
N ASP A 242 22.74 26.79 -12.79
CA ASP A 242 23.34 27.46 -13.94
C ASP A 242 22.33 27.89 -15.02
N GLY A 243 21.02 27.67 -14.80
CA GLY A 243 19.98 27.96 -15.78
C GLY A 243 19.94 27.01 -16.98
N ALA A 244 20.73 25.93 -16.98
CA ALA A 244 20.68 24.89 -18.01
C ALA A 244 19.51 23.92 -17.78
N MET A 245 19.06 23.25 -18.85
CA MET A 245 18.07 22.18 -18.76
C MET A 245 18.65 21.01 -17.94
N HIS A 246 17.88 20.45 -17.01
CA HIS A 246 18.35 19.34 -16.18
C HIS A 246 18.81 18.15 -17.03
N SER A 247 20.09 17.79 -16.92
CA SER A 247 20.55 16.48 -17.36
C SER A 247 20.00 15.42 -16.41
N CYS A 248 19.13 14.55 -16.91
CA CYS A 248 18.48 13.52 -16.11
C CYS A 248 18.69 12.15 -16.77
N ASP A 249 19.43 11.27 -16.09
CA ASP A 249 19.81 9.95 -16.62
C ASP A 249 19.10 8.82 -15.86
N GLY A 250 17.77 8.83 -15.93
CA GLY A 250 16.91 7.82 -15.33
C GLY A 250 15.88 8.36 -14.34
N VAL A 251 14.91 7.50 -13.98
CA VAL A 251 13.81 7.86 -13.08
C VAL A 251 14.32 8.30 -11.70
N GLN A 252 15.37 7.67 -11.16
CA GLN A 252 15.90 8.02 -9.84
C GLN A 252 16.49 9.43 -9.81
N ALA A 253 17.17 9.83 -10.89
CA ALA A 253 17.66 11.20 -11.05
C ALA A 253 16.49 12.19 -11.09
N LEU A 254 15.41 11.87 -11.83
CA LEU A 254 14.21 12.71 -11.88
C LEU A 254 13.57 12.86 -10.49
N LEU A 255 13.39 11.76 -9.75
CA LEU A 255 12.83 11.78 -8.40
C LEU A 255 13.64 12.69 -7.46
N SER A 256 14.97 12.71 -7.59
CA SER A 256 15.85 13.60 -6.81
C SER A 256 15.73 15.09 -7.19
N LEU A 257 15.30 15.39 -8.42
CA LEU A 257 15.11 16.74 -8.93
C LEU A 257 13.72 17.30 -8.63
N LEU A 258 12.78 16.46 -8.18
CA LEU A 258 11.43 16.92 -7.91
C LEU A 258 11.41 17.98 -6.80
N LYS A 259 10.51 18.94 -6.97
CA LYS A 259 9.99 19.82 -5.94
C LYS A 259 8.56 19.37 -5.62
N PRO A 260 8.36 18.36 -4.75
CA PRO A 260 7.04 17.89 -4.38
C PRO A 260 6.11 19.01 -3.93
N LEU A 261 4.88 18.96 -4.44
CA LEU A 261 3.74 19.75 -4.00
C LEU A 261 3.17 19.16 -2.72
N ASP A 262 2.46 19.99 -1.96
CA ASP A 262 1.55 19.47 -0.95
C ASP A 262 0.33 18.85 -1.63
N TRP A 263 -0.16 17.72 -1.15
CA TRP A 263 -1.29 17.03 -1.77
C TRP A 263 -2.58 17.88 -1.72
N SER A 264 -2.66 18.84 -0.81
CA SER A 264 -3.80 19.77 -0.70
C SER A 264 -3.76 20.89 -1.75
N ASP A 265 -2.66 21.05 -2.48
CA ASP A 265 -2.57 21.99 -3.59
C ASP A 265 -3.48 21.54 -4.76
N PRO A 266 -4.38 22.41 -5.28
CA PRO A 266 -5.22 22.09 -6.43
C PRO A 266 -4.43 21.62 -7.69
N LEU A 267 -3.18 22.07 -7.83
CA LEU A 267 -2.29 21.59 -8.89
C LEU A 267 -1.93 20.11 -8.70
N ALA A 268 -1.68 19.66 -7.47
CA ALA A 268 -1.38 18.25 -7.17
C ALA A 268 -2.56 17.36 -7.56
N ALA A 269 -3.79 17.77 -7.23
CA ALA A 269 -4.99 17.04 -7.67
C ALA A 269 -5.13 17.00 -9.20
N SER A 270 -4.87 18.11 -9.89
CA SER A 270 -4.91 18.16 -11.37
C SER A 270 -3.83 17.26 -12.00
N LEU A 271 -2.64 17.20 -11.42
CA LEU A 271 -1.56 16.29 -11.84
C LEU A 271 -1.91 14.82 -11.60
N ALA A 272 -2.53 14.51 -10.46
CA ALA A 272 -3.06 13.17 -10.18
C ALA A 272 -4.09 12.76 -11.22
N ARG A 273 -5.01 13.66 -11.59
CA ARG A 273 -5.99 13.43 -12.65
C ARG A 273 -5.32 13.18 -13.99
N LYS A 274 -4.33 14.00 -14.37
CA LYS A 274 -3.54 13.83 -15.60
C LYS A 274 -2.87 12.44 -15.67
N ALA A 275 -2.21 12.01 -14.59
CA ALA A 275 -1.57 10.71 -14.55
C ALA A 275 -2.58 9.56 -14.65
N GLN A 276 -3.73 9.70 -13.99
CA GLN A 276 -4.80 8.71 -14.02
C GLN A 276 -5.41 8.58 -15.42
N ASP A 277 -5.78 9.69 -16.07
CA ASP A 277 -6.36 9.68 -17.42
C ASP A 277 -5.40 9.05 -18.46
N GLU A 278 -4.11 9.37 -18.36
CA GLU A 278 -3.05 8.81 -19.23
C GLU A 278 -2.87 7.30 -19.01
N LEU A 279 -2.86 6.86 -17.74
CA LEU A 279 -2.74 5.46 -17.36
C LEU A 279 -3.94 4.64 -17.87
N GLU A 280 -5.16 5.12 -17.64
CA GLU A 280 -6.37 4.44 -18.08
C GLU A 280 -6.40 4.26 -19.59
N ARG A 281 -6.10 5.33 -20.34
CA ARG A 281 -6.02 5.30 -21.80
C ARG A 281 -4.99 4.27 -22.28
N ALA A 282 -3.84 4.20 -21.62
CA ALA A 282 -2.79 3.24 -21.96
C ALA A 282 -3.22 1.80 -21.67
N VAL A 283 -3.75 1.52 -20.47
CA VAL A 283 -4.19 0.17 -20.06
C VAL A 283 -5.29 -0.36 -20.98
N VAL A 284 -6.29 0.46 -21.32
CA VAL A 284 -7.36 0.06 -22.26
C VAL A 284 -6.79 -0.25 -23.65
N ALA A 285 -5.88 0.57 -24.16
CA ALA A 285 -5.28 0.34 -25.47
C ALA A 285 -4.39 -0.92 -25.51
N ILE A 286 -3.61 -1.16 -24.46
CA ILE A 286 -2.79 -2.37 -24.28
C ILE A 286 -3.69 -3.61 -24.28
N ALA A 287 -4.73 -3.62 -23.45
CA ALA A 287 -5.64 -4.75 -23.34
C ALA A 287 -6.41 -5.01 -24.64
N ALA A 288 -6.85 -3.96 -25.34
CA ALA A 288 -7.49 -4.09 -26.65
C ALA A 288 -6.52 -4.66 -27.71
N ALA A 289 -5.24 -4.26 -27.70
CA ALA A 289 -4.23 -4.83 -28.57
C ALA A 289 -3.99 -6.32 -28.29
N LEU A 290 -3.83 -6.68 -27.02
CA LEU A 290 -3.72 -8.08 -26.59
C LEU A 290 -4.93 -8.90 -27.03
N ARG A 291 -6.15 -8.39 -26.87
CA ARG A 291 -7.36 -9.10 -27.32
C ARG A 291 -7.31 -9.42 -28.82
N ARG A 292 -6.98 -8.42 -29.65
CA ARG A 292 -6.87 -8.60 -31.10
C ARG A 292 -5.79 -9.62 -31.48
N GLU A 293 -4.63 -9.55 -30.84
CA GLU A 293 -3.49 -10.43 -31.17
C GLU A 293 -3.70 -11.87 -30.68
N SER A 294 -4.27 -12.02 -29.47
CA SER A 294 -4.50 -13.33 -28.84
C SER A 294 -5.73 -14.06 -29.38
N GLY A 295 -6.74 -13.32 -29.87
CA GLY A 295 -8.04 -13.87 -30.24
C GLY A 295 -8.83 -14.47 -29.07
N ARG A 296 -8.47 -14.16 -27.81
CA ARG A 296 -9.15 -14.68 -26.61
C ARG A 296 -10.21 -13.72 -26.11
N ASP A 297 -11.27 -14.27 -25.53
CA ASP A 297 -12.39 -13.49 -24.99
C ASP A 297 -12.34 -13.29 -23.47
N THR A 298 -11.34 -13.81 -22.77
CA THR A 298 -11.15 -13.58 -21.33
C THR A 298 -9.73 -13.11 -21.03
N LEU A 299 -9.59 -12.28 -20.00
CA LEU A 299 -8.32 -11.66 -19.61
C LEU A 299 -7.95 -12.00 -18.17
N ALA A 300 -6.77 -12.59 -17.96
CA ALA A 300 -6.11 -12.67 -16.66
C ALA A 300 -5.02 -11.58 -16.58
N TYR A 301 -4.99 -10.79 -15.50
CA TYR A 301 -4.14 -9.60 -15.40
C TYR A 301 -3.40 -9.53 -14.05
N ALA A 302 -2.11 -9.22 -14.08
CA ALA A 302 -1.25 -9.00 -12.91
C ALA A 302 -0.18 -7.91 -13.16
N GLY A 303 0.74 -7.73 -12.21
CA GLY A 303 1.71 -6.63 -12.14
C GLY A 303 1.16 -5.46 -11.31
N GLY A 304 2.04 -4.64 -10.74
CA GLY A 304 1.66 -3.63 -9.75
C GLY A 304 0.61 -2.63 -10.26
N VAL A 305 0.58 -2.35 -11.56
CA VAL A 305 -0.41 -1.45 -12.18
C VAL A 305 -1.82 -2.04 -12.14
N ALA A 306 -1.97 -3.35 -12.08
CA ALA A 306 -3.28 -4.01 -12.01
C ALA A 306 -4.02 -3.76 -10.68
N LEU A 307 -3.38 -3.14 -9.68
CA LEU A 307 -4.08 -2.65 -8.48
C LEU A 307 -4.87 -1.34 -8.71
N ASN A 308 -4.73 -0.70 -9.88
CA ASN A 308 -5.47 0.51 -10.23
C ASN A 308 -6.92 0.16 -10.61
N CYS A 309 -7.82 0.28 -9.63
CA CYS A 309 -9.21 -0.13 -9.80
C CYS A 309 -10.03 0.74 -10.76
N LEU A 310 -9.59 1.98 -10.99
CA LEU A 310 -10.22 2.89 -11.97
C LEU A 310 -9.86 2.44 -13.40
N ALA A 311 -8.59 2.13 -13.67
CA ALA A 311 -8.16 1.57 -14.95
C ALA A 311 -8.80 0.19 -15.21
N ASN A 312 -8.90 -0.66 -14.19
CA ASN A 312 -9.54 -1.96 -14.32
C ASN A 312 -11.03 -1.87 -14.67
N ALA A 313 -11.76 -0.88 -14.11
CA ALA A 313 -13.18 -0.69 -14.41
C ALA A 313 -13.41 -0.40 -15.90
N ARG A 314 -12.44 0.22 -16.57
CA ARG A 314 -12.49 0.53 -18.01
C ARG A 314 -12.14 -0.63 -18.92
N LEU A 315 -11.63 -1.75 -18.39
CA LEU A 315 -11.29 -2.92 -19.22
C LEU A 315 -12.52 -3.54 -19.90
N GLN A 316 -13.73 -3.28 -19.42
CA GLN A 316 -14.97 -3.65 -20.12
C GLN A 316 -15.07 -3.04 -21.54
N GLU A 317 -14.44 -1.88 -21.77
CA GLU A 317 -14.42 -1.18 -23.07
C GLU A 317 -13.64 -1.96 -24.14
N THR A 318 -12.82 -2.93 -23.74
CA THR A 318 -11.90 -3.66 -24.64
C THR A 318 -12.56 -4.83 -25.38
N GLY A 319 -13.79 -5.19 -25.00
CA GLY A 319 -14.54 -6.29 -25.59
C GLY A 319 -14.19 -7.68 -25.04
N PHE A 320 -13.35 -7.79 -24.01
CA PHE A 320 -13.26 -9.04 -23.25
C PHE A 320 -14.61 -9.34 -22.59
N ARG A 321 -15.03 -10.60 -22.65
CA ARG A 321 -16.26 -11.10 -22.01
C ARG A 321 -16.17 -10.99 -20.48
N ASP A 322 -14.99 -11.24 -19.92
CA ASP A 322 -14.72 -11.11 -18.50
C ASP A 322 -13.23 -10.88 -18.23
N VAL A 323 -12.95 -10.31 -17.07
CA VAL A 323 -11.60 -9.92 -16.63
C VAL A 323 -11.39 -10.40 -15.20
N PHE A 324 -10.25 -11.05 -14.96
CA PHE A 324 -9.75 -11.41 -13.65
C PHE A 324 -8.43 -10.70 -13.41
N VAL A 325 -8.32 -10.04 -12.26
CA VAL A 325 -7.06 -9.49 -11.77
C VAL A 325 -6.66 -10.25 -10.51
N HIS A 326 -5.40 -10.67 -10.43
CA HIS A 326 -4.89 -11.33 -9.25
C HIS A 326 -5.05 -10.40 -8.01
N PRO A 327 -5.67 -10.83 -6.89
CA PRO A 327 -5.94 -9.97 -5.73
C PRO A 327 -4.65 -9.41 -5.09
N ALA A 328 -3.55 -10.12 -5.29
CA ALA A 328 -2.20 -9.71 -4.91
C ALA A 328 -1.37 -9.45 -6.17
N ALA A 329 -1.73 -8.44 -6.96
CA ALA A 329 -1.08 -8.23 -8.27
C ALA A 329 0.35 -7.65 -8.17
N THR A 330 0.74 -7.14 -7.01
CA THR A 330 2.11 -6.70 -6.69
C THR A 330 3.08 -7.88 -6.58
N ASP A 331 4.36 -7.57 -6.38
CA ASP A 331 5.47 -8.53 -6.34
C ASP A 331 5.32 -9.64 -5.28
N ASP A 332 4.50 -9.42 -4.26
CA ASP A 332 4.15 -10.44 -3.27
C ASP A 332 3.34 -11.58 -3.90
N GLY A 333 2.53 -11.31 -4.93
CA GLY A 333 1.82 -12.32 -5.71
C GLY A 333 2.72 -13.32 -6.44
N ASN A 334 3.98 -12.95 -6.70
CA ASN A 334 4.91 -13.83 -7.42
C ASN A 334 5.18 -15.14 -6.69
N ALA A 335 5.07 -15.19 -5.37
CA ALA A 335 5.23 -16.46 -4.64
C ALA A 335 4.23 -17.53 -5.12
N ILE A 336 2.98 -17.13 -5.42
CA ILE A 336 1.98 -18.04 -6.00
C ILE A 336 2.37 -18.44 -7.42
N GLY A 337 2.75 -17.46 -8.25
CA GLY A 337 3.18 -17.71 -9.63
C GLY A 337 4.38 -18.65 -9.74
N LEU A 338 5.40 -18.45 -8.90
CA LEU A 338 6.58 -19.29 -8.81
C LEU A 338 6.23 -20.72 -8.38
N ALA A 339 5.37 -20.87 -7.38
CA ALA A 339 4.93 -22.19 -6.95
C ALA A 339 4.19 -22.94 -8.08
N TYR A 340 3.30 -22.26 -8.80
CA TYR A 340 2.57 -22.85 -9.92
C TYR A 340 3.44 -23.11 -11.15
N TRP A 341 4.42 -22.26 -11.45
CA TRP A 341 5.42 -22.56 -12.47
C TRP A 341 6.18 -23.84 -12.12
N GLY A 342 6.60 -23.99 -10.86
CA GLY A 342 7.23 -25.21 -10.37
C GLY A 342 6.34 -26.45 -10.52
N TRP A 343 5.08 -26.33 -10.13
CA TRP A 343 4.10 -27.40 -10.26
C TRP A 343 3.88 -27.82 -11.73
N ILE A 344 3.57 -26.85 -12.59
CA ILE A 344 3.12 -27.09 -13.98
C ILE A 344 4.30 -27.40 -14.90
N ASP A 345 5.32 -26.56 -14.90
CA ASP A 345 6.43 -26.65 -15.85
C ASP A 345 7.55 -27.54 -15.32
N ARG A 346 7.96 -27.37 -14.07
CA ARG A 346 9.11 -28.11 -13.54
C ARG A 346 8.77 -29.56 -13.16
N LEU A 347 7.63 -29.79 -12.52
CA LEU A 347 7.16 -31.12 -12.11
C LEU A 347 6.22 -31.78 -13.13
N ALA A 348 5.93 -31.10 -14.25
CA ALA A 348 5.05 -31.57 -15.31
C ALA A 348 3.66 -32.04 -14.80
N LYS A 349 3.11 -31.33 -13.80
CA LYS A 349 1.78 -31.61 -13.26
C LYS A 349 0.70 -30.78 -13.98
N PRO A 350 -0.56 -31.23 -14.00
CA PRO A 350 -1.64 -30.45 -14.59
C PRO A 350 -1.89 -29.17 -13.81
N ARG A 351 -2.31 -28.11 -14.51
CA ARG A 351 -2.90 -26.91 -13.90
C ARG A 351 -4.10 -27.34 -13.03
N PRO A 352 -4.31 -26.70 -11.87
CA PRO A 352 -5.57 -26.86 -11.14
C PRO A 352 -6.79 -26.50 -11.99
N VAL A 353 -7.95 -27.03 -11.61
CA VAL A 353 -9.21 -26.69 -12.27
C VAL A 353 -9.43 -25.18 -12.18
N PRO A 354 -9.69 -24.48 -13.29
CA PRO A 354 -9.96 -23.05 -13.27
C PRO A 354 -11.16 -22.74 -12.38
N ALA A 355 -10.93 -21.93 -11.36
CA ALA A 355 -11.92 -21.46 -10.42
C ALA A 355 -11.54 -20.07 -9.95
N LEU A 356 -12.54 -19.31 -9.50
CA LEU A 356 -12.28 -18.00 -8.92
C LEU A 356 -11.54 -18.21 -7.60
N MET A 357 -10.37 -17.59 -7.48
CA MET A 357 -9.49 -17.79 -6.33
C MET A 357 -10.10 -17.26 -5.04
N SER A 358 -10.05 -18.04 -3.97
CA SER A 358 -10.25 -17.52 -2.62
C SER A 358 -9.04 -16.67 -2.20
N PRO A 359 -9.24 -15.41 -1.79
CA PRO A 359 -8.15 -14.58 -1.31
C PRO A 359 -7.75 -14.95 0.13
N PHE A 360 -8.51 -15.80 0.83
CA PHE A 360 -8.31 -16.12 2.25
C PHE A 360 -7.26 -17.21 2.44
N LEU A 361 -5.97 -16.83 2.33
CA LEU A 361 -4.83 -17.73 2.28
C LEU A 361 -3.97 -17.76 3.55
N GLY A 362 -4.22 -16.85 4.50
CA GLY A 362 -3.58 -16.92 5.82
C GLY A 362 -4.07 -18.11 6.65
N ARG A 363 -3.74 -18.15 7.94
CA ARG A 363 -4.18 -19.18 8.88
C ARG A 363 -5.38 -18.70 9.68
N ARG A 364 -6.16 -19.66 10.16
CA ARG A 364 -7.12 -19.43 11.24
C ARG A 364 -6.37 -19.48 12.57
N TYR A 365 -6.78 -18.63 13.51
CA TYR A 365 -6.24 -18.62 14.86
C TYR A 365 -7.21 -19.31 15.80
N GLU A 366 -6.67 -20.08 16.72
CA GLU A 366 -7.44 -20.83 17.70
C GLU A 366 -7.86 -19.93 18.88
N THR A 367 -8.89 -20.36 19.61
CA THR A 367 -9.40 -19.63 20.78
C THR A 367 -8.32 -19.28 21.80
N HIS A 368 -7.44 -20.24 22.12
CA HIS A 368 -6.36 -20.00 23.09
C HIS A 368 -5.37 -18.92 22.61
N GLU A 369 -5.10 -18.82 21.30
CA GLU A 369 -4.23 -17.77 20.74
C GLU A 369 -4.86 -16.38 20.85
N ILE A 370 -6.20 -16.30 20.83
CA ILE A 370 -6.95 -15.05 21.06
C ILE A 370 -6.89 -14.68 22.53
N GLU A 371 -7.16 -15.63 23.43
CA GLU A 371 -7.10 -15.42 24.89
C GLU A 371 -5.69 -14.99 25.31
N ASP A 372 -4.65 -15.70 24.86
CA ASP A 372 -3.25 -15.37 25.13
C ASP A 372 -2.87 -13.95 24.66
N ALA A 373 -3.38 -13.53 23.49
CA ALA A 373 -3.14 -12.18 22.98
C ALA A 373 -3.80 -11.12 23.85
N VAL A 374 -5.01 -11.37 24.34
CA VAL A 374 -5.74 -10.48 25.26
C VAL A 374 -5.03 -10.39 26.61
N SER A 375 -4.59 -11.53 27.16
CA SER A 375 -3.86 -11.61 28.43
C SER A 375 -2.54 -10.84 28.40
N GLN A 376 -1.85 -10.79 27.24
CA GLN A 376 -0.61 -10.02 27.08
C GLN A 376 -0.81 -8.51 27.28
N PHE A 377 -2.02 -7.99 27.05
CA PHE A 377 -2.38 -6.60 27.37
C PHE A 377 -3.08 -6.47 28.74
N GLY A 378 -3.26 -7.58 29.46
CA GLY A 378 -3.95 -7.66 30.74
C GLY A 378 -5.45 -7.39 30.63
N LEU A 379 -6.07 -7.77 29.51
CA LEU A 379 -7.47 -7.44 29.19
C LEU A 379 -8.47 -8.55 29.54
N ASP A 380 -8.05 -9.57 30.30
CA ASP A 380 -8.86 -10.75 30.63
C ASP A 380 -10.20 -10.41 31.27
N GLY A 381 -10.22 -9.42 32.18
CA GLY A 381 -11.41 -9.02 32.93
C GLY A 381 -12.47 -8.28 32.11
N VAL A 382 -12.14 -7.85 30.88
CA VAL A 382 -13.04 -7.15 29.96
C VAL A 382 -13.26 -7.92 28.65
N LEU A 383 -12.66 -9.10 28.54
CA LEU A 383 -12.89 -9.99 27.40
C LEU A 383 -14.28 -10.59 27.52
N GLN A 384 -15.14 -10.24 26.57
CA GLN A 384 -16.47 -10.81 26.49
C GLN A 384 -16.46 -11.93 25.47
N ARG A 385 -17.20 -13.01 25.74
CA ARG A 385 -17.63 -13.89 24.67
C ARG A 385 -18.65 -13.10 23.84
N GLY A 386 -18.34 -12.90 22.57
CA GLY A 386 -18.97 -11.95 21.66
C GLY A 386 -20.48 -12.14 21.56
N GLY A 387 -21.15 -11.00 21.38
CA GLY A 387 -22.59 -10.92 21.10
C GLY A 387 -22.93 -11.57 19.76
N SER A 388 -24.22 -11.80 19.52
CA SER A 388 -24.68 -12.37 18.26
C SER A 388 -24.38 -11.41 17.09
N LEU A 389 -24.42 -11.89 15.85
CA LEU A 389 -24.17 -11.01 14.69
C LEU A 389 -25.21 -9.90 14.60
N GLU A 390 -26.40 -10.12 15.16
CA GLU A 390 -27.44 -9.12 15.36
C GLU A 390 -26.97 -8.00 16.29
N ASP A 391 -26.26 -8.30 17.40
CA ASP A 391 -25.70 -7.28 18.30
C ASP A 391 -24.64 -6.43 17.59
N VAL A 392 -23.81 -7.05 16.74
CA VAL A 392 -22.82 -6.32 15.94
C VAL A 392 -23.52 -5.46 14.88
N ALA A 393 -24.59 -5.96 14.26
CA ALA A 393 -25.41 -5.18 13.34
C ALA A 393 -26.12 -4.00 14.04
N ASP A 394 -26.54 -4.16 15.29
CA ASP A 394 -27.06 -3.07 16.14
C ASP A 394 -25.98 -2.02 16.41
N ASP A 395 -24.77 -2.44 16.80
CA ASP A 395 -23.63 -1.52 16.96
C ASP A 395 -23.39 -0.68 15.71
N LEU A 396 -23.39 -1.31 14.52
CA LEU A 396 -23.23 -0.61 13.25
C LEU A 396 -24.39 0.36 12.99
N ALA A 397 -25.64 -0.07 13.20
CA ALA A 397 -26.83 0.76 13.02
C ALA A 397 -26.84 2.00 13.95
N ASP A 398 -26.29 1.85 15.16
CA ASP A 398 -26.08 2.93 16.13
C ASP A 398 -24.94 3.87 15.74
N GLY A 399 -24.19 3.55 14.69
CA GLY A 399 -23.08 4.34 14.15
C GLY A 399 -21.74 4.04 14.81
N ARG A 400 -21.63 2.91 15.53
CA ARG A 400 -20.36 2.43 16.08
C ARG A 400 -19.51 1.84 14.97
N ILE A 401 -18.19 1.89 15.15
CA ILE A 401 -17.19 1.36 14.23
C ILE A 401 -16.56 0.13 14.87
N VAL A 402 -16.60 -0.98 14.15
CA VAL A 402 -16.14 -2.29 14.64
C VAL A 402 -14.87 -2.71 13.91
N CYS A 403 -13.85 -3.08 14.66
CA CYS A 403 -12.70 -3.82 14.17
C CYS A 403 -13.10 -5.30 14.09
N TRP A 404 -13.01 -5.89 12.90
CA TRP A 404 -13.41 -7.25 12.58
C TRP A 404 -12.19 -8.11 12.26
N PHE A 405 -11.99 -9.16 13.06
CA PHE A 405 -10.95 -10.16 12.89
C PHE A 405 -11.60 -11.55 12.91
N ASP A 406 -11.72 -12.19 11.75
CA ASP A 406 -12.34 -13.50 11.67
C ASP A 406 -11.72 -14.36 10.57
N GLY A 407 -11.76 -15.68 10.77
CA GLY A 407 -11.28 -16.67 9.79
C GLY A 407 -9.83 -16.48 9.34
N ARG A 408 -9.54 -17.02 8.14
CA ARG A 408 -8.24 -16.90 7.47
C ARG A 408 -8.09 -15.49 6.90
N SER A 409 -6.93 -14.86 7.07
CA SER A 409 -6.68 -13.52 6.51
C SER A 409 -6.64 -13.52 4.98
N GLU A 410 -7.03 -12.40 4.40
CA GLU A 410 -6.95 -12.18 2.96
C GLU A 410 -5.51 -11.85 2.52
N TRP A 411 -5.09 -12.41 1.38
CA TRP A 411 -3.88 -12.01 0.68
C TRP A 411 -4.20 -10.79 -0.19
N GLY A 412 -3.41 -9.73 0.02
CA GLY A 412 -3.34 -8.56 -0.85
C GLY A 412 -3.42 -7.28 -0.05
N PRO A 413 -3.46 -6.13 -0.73
CA PRO A 413 -3.52 -4.83 -0.08
C PRO A 413 -4.94 -4.42 0.36
N ARG A 414 -5.97 -5.21 0.03
CA ARG A 414 -7.38 -4.93 0.36
C ARG A 414 -7.81 -5.81 1.52
N ALA A 415 -8.56 -5.26 2.47
CA ALA A 415 -9.32 -6.08 3.41
C ALA A 415 -10.66 -6.44 2.79
N LEU A 416 -11.01 -7.70 2.88
CA LEU A 416 -12.13 -8.32 2.21
C LEU A 416 -13.06 -8.96 3.25
N GLY A 417 -13.07 -8.50 4.50
CA GLY A 417 -13.96 -9.02 5.54
C GLY A 417 -13.35 -10.08 6.45
N ALA A 418 -12.03 -10.30 6.41
CA ALA A 418 -11.31 -11.11 7.41
C ALA A 418 -10.48 -10.25 8.37
N ARG A 419 -9.88 -9.16 7.89
CA ARG A 419 -9.12 -8.18 8.69
C ARG A 419 -9.60 -6.78 8.37
N SER A 420 -10.81 -6.44 8.81
CA SER A 420 -11.56 -5.27 8.37
C SER A 420 -11.89 -4.29 9.50
N ILE A 421 -12.02 -3.01 9.17
CA ILE A 421 -12.77 -2.03 9.99
C ILE A 421 -14.08 -1.79 9.26
N VAL A 422 -15.19 -1.98 9.96
CA VAL A 422 -16.55 -1.95 9.42
C VAL A 422 -17.40 -0.89 10.09
N ALA A 423 -18.25 -0.23 9.30
CA ALA A 423 -19.14 0.83 9.75
C ALA A 423 -20.40 0.92 8.88
N ASP A 424 -21.42 1.64 9.35
CA ASP A 424 -22.61 2.00 8.57
C ASP A 424 -22.26 2.99 7.45
N PRO A 425 -22.42 2.60 6.16
CA PRO A 425 -22.05 3.46 5.03
C PRO A 425 -23.06 4.60 4.78
N THR A 426 -24.22 4.56 5.43
CA THR A 426 -25.28 5.58 5.30
C THR A 426 -25.15 6.73 6.30
N ARG A 427 -24.24 6.57 7.27
CA ARG A 427 -24.07 7.52 8.36
C ARG A 427 -23.25 8.73 7.88
N LYS A 428 -23.86 9.91 7.91
CA LYS A 428 -23.15 11.17 7.65
C LYS A 428 -21.96 11.33 8.62
N GLY A 429 -20.79 11.69 8.11
CA GLY A 429 -19.59 11.88 8.93
C GLY A 429 -18.78 10.60 9.20
N VAL A 430 -19.19 9.43 8.70
CA VAL A 430 -18.52 8.16 9.00
C VAL A 430 -17.09 8.09 8.44
N ALA A 431 -16.89 8.58 7.22
CA ALA A 431 -15.60 8.64 6.56
C ALA A 431 -14.62 9.54 7.33
N GLU A 432 -15.10 10.72 7.74
CA GLU A 432 -14.39 11.70 8.53
C GLU A 432 -14.04 11.14 9.91
N ARG A 433 -14.98 10.47 10.58
CA ARG A 433 -14.74 9.82 11.88
C ARG A 433 -13.66 8.75 11.76
N ILE A 434 -13.75 7.86 10.78
CA ILE A 434 -12.72 6.81 10.59
C ILE A 434 -11.35 7.45 10.32
N ASN A 435 -11.28 8.46 9.45
CA ASN A 435 -10.02 9.13 9.16
C ASN A 435 -9.47 9.87 10.40
N ALA A 436 -10.31 10.56 11.17
CA ALA A 436 -9.89 11.40 12.29
C ALA A 436 -9.66 10.66 13.61
N THR A 437 -10.21 9.46 13.80
CA THR A 437 -10.08 8.74 15.08
C THR A 437 -9.38 7.39 14.95
N ILE A 438 -9.32 6.79 13.76
CA ILE A 438 -8.77 5.44 13.56
C ILE A 438 -7.55 5.46 12.63
N LYS A 439 -7.72 5.99 11.42
CA LYS A 439 -6.73 5.87 10.34
C LYS A 439 -5.65 6.93 10.37
N PHE A 440 -6.01 8.15 10.71
CA PHE A 440 -5.16 9.33 10.63
C PHE A 440 -4.45 9.42 9.28
N ARG A 441 -5.25 9.36 8.20
CA ARG A 441 -4.81 9.40 6.81
C ARG A 441 -5.51 10.52 6.06
N GLU A 442 -5.01 10.85 4.87
CA GLU A 442 -5.51 11.96 4.08
C GLU A 442 -7.02 11.85 3.80
N PRO A 443 -7.79 12.95 3.91
CA PRO A 443 -9.26 12.93 3.82
C PRO A 443 -9.79 12.48 2.45
N PHE A 444 -9.00 12.61 1.38
CA PHE A 444 -9.37 12.17 0.03
C PHE A 444 -9.32 10.65 -0.18
N ARG A 445 -8.78 9.88 0.80
CA ARG A 445 -8.59 8.42 0.66
C ARG A 445 -9.94 7.71 0.64
N PRO A 446 -10.27 6.97 -0.45
CA PRO A 446 -11.60 6.36 -0.58
C PRO A 446 -11.81 5.20 0.41
N PHE A 447 -13.08 4.96 0.70
CA PHE A 447 -13.57 3.74 1.36
C PHE A 447 -14.12 2.77 0.31
N ALA A 448 -14.56 1.59 0.76
CA ALA A 448 -15.17 0.59 -0.11
C ALA A 448 -16.44 0.04 0.54
N LEU A 449 -17.27 -0.60 -0.26
CA LEU A 449 -18.47 -1.29 0.18
C LEU A 449 -18.28 -2.80 0.06
N SER A 450 -18.75 -3.53 1.07
CA SER A 450 -18.94 -4.98 1.00
C SER A 450 -20.45 -5.26 1.06
N GLY A 451 -20.96 -6.06 0.14
CA GLY A 451 -22.39 -6.37 0.07
C GLY A 451 -22.66 -7.66 -0.69
N THR A 452 -23.91 -8.12 -0.63
CA THR A 452 -24.36 -9.25 -1.45
C THR A 452 -24.50 -8.82 -2.91
N GLN A 453 -24.51 -9.78 -3.84
CA GLN A 453 -24.67 -9.47 -5.26
C GLN A 453 -26.00 -8.75 -5.52
N GLU A 454 -27.07 -9.23 -4.91
CA GLU A 454 -28.44 -8.71 -5.06
C GLU A 454 -28.55 -7.30 -4.51
N ALA A 455 -27.95 -7.04 -3.34
CA ALA A 455 -27.97 -5.71 -2.73
C ALA A 455 -27.12 -4.71 -3.53
N LEU A 456 -25.89 -5.09 -3.91
CA LEU A 456 -25.01 -4.19 -4.67
C LEU A 456 -25.59 -3.82 -6.04
N ALA A 457 -26.30 -4.74 -6.71
CA ALA A 457 -26.96 -4.44 -7.99
C ALA A 457 -28.02 -3.32 -7.88
N GLN A 458 -28.60 -3.12 -6.69
CA GLN A 458 -29.55 -2.03 -6.42
C GLN A 458 -28.85 -0.72 -6.03
N LEU A 459 -27.67 -0.80 -5.42
CA LEU A 459 -26.96 0.33 -4.84
C LEU A 459 -25.97 1.02 -5.79
N VAL A 460 -25.40 0.26 -6.74
CA VAL A 460 -24.35 0.72 -7.65
C VAL A 460 -24.57 0.21 -9.08
N ASP A 461 -23.80 0.72 -10.03
CA ASP A 461 -23.75 0.20 -11.40
C ASP A 461 -22.92 -1.09 -11.50
N LEU A 462 -23.43 -2.18 -10.94
CA LEU A 462 -22.73 -3.46 -10.86
C LEU A 462 -22.51 -4.11 -12.23
N ASP A 463 -23.38 -3.82 -13.20
CA ASP A 463 -23.28 -4.35 -14.57
C ASP A 463 -22.05 -3.81 -15.31
N ALA A 464 -21.61 -2.60 -14.95
CA ALA A 464 -20.37 -1.99 -15.44
C ALA A 464 -19.10 -2.60 -14.81
N VAL A 465 -19.21 -3.63 -13.97
CA VAL A 465 -18.07 -4.29 -13.31
C VAL A 465 -17.91 -5.73 -13.80
N PRO A 466 -16.78 -6.08 -14.44
CA PRO A 466 -16.45 -7.46 -14.81
C PRO A 466 -16.55 -8.41 -13.62
N ARG A 467 -17.10 -9.61 -13.84
CA ARG A 467 -17.44 -10.54 -12.75
C ARG A 467 -16.20 -10.98 -11.98
N GLY A 468 -15.10 -11.25 -12.68
CA GLY A 468 -13.82 -11.65 -12.06
C GLY A 468 -13.18 -10.57 -11.17
N LEU A 469 -13.65 -9.32 -11.18
CA LEU A 469 -13.13 -8.24 -10.33
C LEU A 469 -13.98 -8.01 -9.06
N ARG A 470 -15.23 -8.45 -9.07
CA ARG A 470 -16.24 -8.12 -8.05
C ARG A 470 -15.86 -8.55 -6.61
N PRO A 471 -15.19 -9.69 -6.36
CA PRO A 471 -14.90 -10.11 -4.99
C PRO A 471 -13.71 -9.41 -4.31
N TYR A 472 -12.94 -8.58 -5.03
CA TYR A 472 -11.59 -8.20 -4.60
C TYR A 472 -11.38 -6.70 -4.35
N MET A 473 -12.40 -5.84 -4.50
CA MET A 473 -12.24 -4.37 -4.49
C MET A 473 -11.24 -3.87 -5.55
N LEU A 474 -11.18 -4.56 -6.69
CA LEU A 474 -10.30 -4.25 -7.82
C LEU A 474 -11.01 -3.52 -8.96
N ALA A 475 -12.25 -3.09 -8.75
CA ALA A 475 -12.98 -2.18 -9.62
C ALA A 475 -13.74 -1.15 -8.79
N ALA A 476 -13.88 0.06 -9.35
CA ALA A 476 -14.81 1.07 -8.86
C ALA A 476 -15.96 1.23 -9.85
N THR A 477 -17.12 1.65 -9.36
CA THR A 477 -18.31 1.89 -10.18
C THR A 477 -19.15 3.03 -9.61
N ALA A 478 -20.07 3.57 -10.42
CA ALA A 478 -20.94 4.67 -10.03
C ALA A 478 -21.94 4.25 -8.94
N VAL A 479 -22.11 5.13 -7.95
CA VAL A 479 -23.16 5.00 -6.92
C VAL A 479 -24.51 5.39 -7.51
N ARG A 480 -25.54 4.57 -7.32
CA ARG A 480 -26.92 4.83 -7.75
C ARG A 480 -27.82 5.29 -6.59
N ASP A 481 -27.54 4.86 -5.37
CA ASP A 481 -28.35 5.17 -4.18
C ASP A 481 -27.75 6.34 -3.37
N ALA A 482 -28.52 7.42 -3.22
CA ALA A 482 -28.10 8.63 -2.51
C ALA A 482 -27.85 8.41 -1.00
N ARG A 483 -28.34 7.32 -0.41
CA ARG A 483 -28.02 6.95 0.98
C ARG A 483 -26.53 6.66 1.16
N LEU A 484 -25.80 6.34 0.09
CA LEU A 484 -24.36 6.07 0.11
C LEU A 484 -23.50 7.31 -0.16
N ASP A 485 -24.10 8.50 -0.28
CA ASP A 485 -23.38 9.77 -0.39
C ASP A 485 -22.26 9.97 0.66
N PRO A 486 -22.39 9.52 1.93
CA PRO A 486 -21.31 9.67 2.92
C PRO A 486 -20.03 8.88 2.62
N VAL A 487 -20.09 7.89 1.72
CA VAL A 487 -18.95 7.02 1.36
C VAL A 487 -18.63 7.07 -0.13
N ARG A 488 -19.41 7.82 -0.91
CA ARG A 488 -19.20 8.10 -2.33
C ARG A 488 -17.94 8.95 -2.47
N HIS A 489 -17.08 8.60 -3.42
CA HIS A 489 -15.89 9.36 -3.73
C HIS A 489 -16.23 10.63 -4.53
N ALA A 490 -15.27 11.55 -4.67
CA ALA A 490 -15.53 12.86 -5.28
C ALA A 490 -15.98 12.78 -6.75
N ASP A 491 -15.56 11.74 -7.47
CA ASP A 491 -15.95 11.47 -8.85
C ASP A 491 -17.30 10.71 -8.98
N GLY A 492 -17.99 10.47 -7.86
CA GLY A 492 -19.24 9.74 -7.81
C GLY A 492 -19.10 8.22 -7.73
N SER A 493 -17.88 7.69 -7.71
CA SER A 493 -17.62 6.25 -7.69
C SER A 493 -17.47 5.69 -6.27
N VAL A 494 -17.54 4.36 -6.17
CA VAL A 494 -17.18 3.59 -4.99
C VAL A 494 -16.57 2.25 -5.40
N ARG A 495 -15.62 1.74 -4.61
CA ARG A 495 -15.09 0.39 -4.79
C ARG A 495 -16.00 -0.62 -4.10
N ILE A 496 -16.17 -1.78 -4.72
CA ILE A 496 -17.09 -2.80 -4.23
C ILE A 496 -16.42 -4.14 -4.00
N GLN A 497 -16.97 -4.88 -3.05
CA GLN A 497 -16.73 -6.29 -2.82
C GLN A 497 -18.07 -7.01 -2.81
N VAL A 498 -18.30 -7.88 -3.79
CA VAL A 498 -19.35 -8.89 -3.73
C VAL A 498 -18.89 -10.01 -2.81
N VAL A 499 -19.64 -10.25 -1.74
CA VAL A 499 -19.32 -11.26 -0.73
C VAL A 499 -19.84 -12.61 -1.17
N ASP A 500 -18.98 -13.62 -1.08
CA ASP A 500 -19.33 -15.02 -1.32
C ASP A 500 -19.74 -15.69 0.03
N PRO A 501 -20.98 -16.17 0.16
CA PRO A 501 -21.47 -16.79 1.40
C PRO A 501 -20.75 -18.11 1.73
N GLU A 502 -20.18 -18.82 0.75
CA GLU A 502 -19.45 -20.07 0.98
C GLU A 502 -18.06 -19.78 1.57
N LEU A 503 -17.40 -18.71 1.10
CA LEU A 503 -16.07 -18.33 1.58
C LEU A 503 -16.13 -17.56 2.91
N GLN A 504 -17.19 -16.79 3.14
CA GLN A 504 -17.27 -15.85 4.27
C GLN A 504 -18.66 -15.83 4.93
N PRO A 505 -19.15 -16.96 5.47
CA PRO A 505 -20.52 -17.07 5.96
C PRO A 505 -20.87 -16.07 7.07
N ARG A 506 -19.97 -15.84 8.03
CA ARG A 506 -20.20 -14.88 9.13
C ARG A 506 -20.23 -13.42 8.66
N TRP A 507 -19.38 -13.08 7.70
CA TRP A 507 -19.35 -11.73 7.11
C TRP A 507 -20.60 -11.47 6.27
N PHE A 508 -21.03 -12.46 5.49
CA PHE A 508 -22.28 -12.42 4.74
C PHE A 508 -23.49 -12.24 5.68
N GLN A 509 -23.59 -13.07 6.73
CA GLN A 509 -24.67 -12.99 7.71
C GLN A 509 -24.70 -11.64 8.45
N LEU A 510 -23.54 -11.08 8.83
CA LEU A 510 -23.48 -9.73 9.41
C LEU A 510 -24.12 -8.68 8.48
N ILE A 511 -23.81 -8.74 7.18
CA ILE A 511 -24.35 -7.81 6.19
C ILE A 511 -25.87 -7.98 6.06
N GLU A 512 -26.38 -9.21 6.09
CA GLU A 512 -27.83 -9.47 6.08
C GLU A 512 -28.51 -8.93 7.34
N CYS A 513 -27.98 -9.22 8.54
CA CYS A 513 -28.51 -8.66 9.80
C CYS A 513 -28.49 -7.12 9.79
N PHE A 514 -27.44 -6.52 9.22
CA PHE A 514 -27.37 -5.06 9.05
C PHE A 514 -28.41 -4.54 8.04
N ALA A 515 -28.63 -5.26 6.94
CA ALA A 515 -29.63 -4.93 5.93
C ALA A 515 -31.04 -4.89 6.52
N GLU A 516 -31.38 -5.85 7.38
CA GLU A 516 -32.67 -5.89 8.08
C GLU A 516 -32.89 -4.66 8.97
N LYS A 517 -31.83 -4.15 9.60
CA LYS A 517 -31.90 -2.99 10.51
C LYS A 517 -31.90 -1.64 9.78
N ARG A 518 -31.13 -1.50 8.69
CA ARG A 518 -30.89 -0.22 8.01
C ARG A 518 -31.54 -0.10 6.62
N GLY A 519 -32.08 -1.19 6.08
CA GLY A 519 -32.63 -1.25 4.73
C GLY A 519 -31.57 -1.05 3.63
N VAL A 520 -30.29 -1.30 3.94
CA VAL A 520 -29.15 -1.21 3.01
C VAL A 520 -28.30 -2.46 3.18
N GLY A 521 -28.26 -3.32 2.16
CA GLY A 521 -27.52 -4.58 2.15
C GLY A 521 -26.03 -4.46 1.84
N ALA A 522 -25.38 -3.42 2.36
CA ALA A 522 -23.95 -3.21 2.23
C ALA A 522 -23.40 -2.49 3.46
N VAL A 523 -22.16 -2.79 3.80
CA VAL A 523 -21.41 -2.14 4.88
C VAL A 523 -20.20 -1.40 4.32
N LEU A 524 -19.76 -0.32 4.97
CA LEU A 524 -18.45 0.25 4.69
C LEU A 524 -17.40 -0.74 5.17
N ASN A 525 -16.40 -1.04 4.33
CA ASN A 525 -15.26 -1.88 4.66
C ASN A 525 -13.95 -1.16 4.31
N THR A 526 -13.01 -1.16 5.25
CA THR A 526 -11.64 -0.70 5.04
C THR A 526 -10.65 -1.61 5.76
N SER A 527 -9.37 -1.49 5.42
CA SER A 527 -8.32 -2.32 6.01
C SER A 527 -8.31 -2.25 7.53
N PHE A 528 -8.06 -3.33 8.25
CA PHE A 528 -7.74 -3.25 9.67
C PHE A 528 -6.23 -3.00 9.82
N ASN A 529 -5.87 -1.72 9.72
CA ASN A 529 -4.54 -1.20 10.00
C ASN A 529 -4.61 0.23 10.57
N THR A 530 -3.61 0.64 11.35
CA THR A 530 -3.44 2.03 11.82
C THR A 530 -1.98 2.45 11.72
N LEU A 531 -1.71 3.76 11.81
CA LEU A 531 -0.35 4.31 11.97
C LEU A 531 0.66 3.90 10.87
N GLY A 532 0.19 3.68 9.64
CA GLY A 532 1.03 3.29 8.51
C GLY A 532 1.45 1.81 8.49
N GLU A 533 1.00 1.00 9.45
CA GLU A 533 1.32 -0.43 9.48
C GLU A 533 0.58 -1.24 8.39
N PRO A 534 1.09 -2.45 8.06
CA PRO A 534 0.36 -3.46 7.28
C PRO A 534 -0.97 -3.88 7.94
N LEU A 535 -1.86 -4.55 7.19
CA LEU A 535 -3.05 -5.17 7.78
C LEU A 535 -2.65 -6.10 8.92
N VAL A 536 -3.44 -6.12 9.99
CA VAL A 536 -3.23 -7.04 11.11
C VAL A 536 -3.30 -8.49 10.64
N GLU A 537 -2.42 -9.34 11.17
CA GLU A 537 -2.40 -10.77 10.83
C GLU A 537 -2.77 -11.62 12.04
N THR A 538 -2.17 -11.34 13.19
CA THR A 538 -2.36 -12.11 14.43
C THR A 538 -3.41 -11.48 15.36
N PRO A 539 -4.00 -12.25 16.31
CA PRO A 539 -4.86 -11.69 17.37
C PRO A 539 -4.13 -10.62 18.19
N HIS A 540 -2.83 -10.81 18.44
CA HIS A 540 -1.99 -9.81 19.09
C HIS A 540 -1.97 -8.48 18.32
N ASP A 541 -1.78 -8.52 16.99
CA ASP A 541 -1.84 -7.33 16.15
C ASP A 541 -3.22 -6.66 16.21
N ALA A 542 -4.29 -7.45 16.21
CA ALA A 542 -5.67 -6.95 16.27
C ALA A 542 -5.96 -6.23 17.59
N VAL A 543 -5.60 -6.82 18.73
CA VAL A 543 -5.77 -6.18 20.05
C VAL A 543 -4.91 -4.91 20.14
N ARG A 544 -3.63 -5.00 19.75
CA ARG A 544 -2.71 -3.85 19.78
C ARG A 544 -3.26 -2.69 18.96
N GLN A 545 -3.65 -2.93 17.71
CA GLN A 545 -4.14 -1.85 16.87
C GLN A 545 -5.52 -1.36 17.25
N PHE A 546 -6.40 -2.22 17.79
CA PHE A 546 -7.64 -1.76 18.40
C PHE A 546 -7.32 -0.75 19.50
N LEU A 547 -6.46 -1.08 20.46
CA LEU A 547 -6.06 -0.18 21.55
C LEU A 547 -5.55 1.18 21.05
N LEU A 548 -4.78 1.19 19.95
CA LEU A 548 -4.22 2.39 19.32
C LEU A 548 -5.19 3.15 18.38
N SER A 549 -6.37 2.59 18.13
CA SER A 549 -7.42 3.19 17.31
C SER A 549 -8.53 3.82 18.16
N GLY A 550 -9.35 4.66 17.54
CA GLY A 550 -10.62 5.14 18.09
C GLY A 550 -11.83 4.28 17.72
N ALA A 551 -11.63 3.00 17.37
CA ALA A 551 -12.75 2.09 17.11
C ALA A 551 -13.48 1.72 18.41
N ASP A 552 -14.78 1.47 18.29
CA ASP A 552 -15.69 1.29 19.43
C ASP A 552 -15.70 -0.14 19.97
N ARG A 553 -15.47 -1.13 19.08
CA ARG A 553 -15.48 -2.55 19.43
C ARG A 553 -14.47 -3.32 18.58
N LEU A 554 -13.85 -4.34 19.14
CA LEU A 554 -13.08 -5.35 18.42
C LEU A 554 -13.79 -6.69 18.54
N LEU A 555 -14.05 -7.34 17.42
CA LEU A 555 -14.53 -8.72 17.34
C LEU A 555 -13.40 -9.62 16.84
N MET A 556 -13.13 -10.70 17.57
CA MET A 556 -12.16 -11.74 17.22
C MET A 556 -12.84 -13.12 17.33
N GLY A 557 -13.33 -13.64 16.21
CA GLY A 557 -14.18 -14.85 16.21
C GLY A 557 -15.42 -14.66 17.10
N ASP A 558 -15.54 -15.46 18.15
CA ASP A 558 -16.62 -15.39 19.14
C ASP A 558 -16.23 -14.60 20.40
N TYR A 559 -15.24 -13.72 20.33
CA TYR A 559 -14.82 -12.84 21.42
C TYR A 559 -14.95 -11.38 21.02
N ALA A 560 -15.24 -10.53 21.99
CA ALA A 560 -15.32 -9.09 21.80
C ALA A 560 -14.62 -8.32 22.93
N LEU A 561 -14.04 -7.18 22.55
CA LEU A 561 -13.62 -6.12 23.46
C LEU A 561 -14.42 -4.86 23.12
N ASP A 562 -15.07 -4.27 24.12
CA ASP A 562 -15.79 -3.01 23.97
C ASP A 562 -14.94 -1.86 24.55
N ARG A 563 -14.78 -0.78 23.80
CA ARG A 563 -14.02 0.39 24.24
C ARG A 563 -14.57 0.98 25.54
N ARG A 564 -15.89 0.87 25.78
CA ARG A 564 -16.55 1.40 26.98
C ARG A 564 -16.11 0.71 28.26
N ASP A 565 -15.61 -0.52 28.16
CA ASP A 565 -15.09 -1.28 29.29
C ASP A 565 -13.61 -0.95 29.58
N LEU A 566 -12.93 -0.26 28.65
CA LEU A 566 -11.55 0.19 28.79
C LEU A 566 -11.50 1.58 29.45
N VAL A 567 -11.50 1.62 30.79
CA VAL A 567 -11.53 2.87 31.57
C VAL A 567 -10.32 3.05 32.50
N GLY A 568 -10.01 4.30 32.83
CA GLY A 568 -9.05 4.68 33.86
C GLY A 568 -7.61 4.22 33.63
N GLU A 569 -6.87 3.98 34.71
CA GLU A 569 -5.46 3.54 34.67
C GLU A 569 -5.27 2.20 33.95
N PHE A 570 -6.28 1.34 34.01
CA PHE A 570 -6.31 0.04 33.34
C PHE A 570 -6.15 0.20 31.82
N ALA A 571 -6.98 1.06 31.22
CA ALA A 571 -6.88 1.37 29.79
C ALA A 571 -5.55 2.04 29.44
N ALA A 572 -5.08 2.97 30.27
CA ALA A 572 -3.81 3.66 30.05
C ALA A 572 -2.62 2.69 30.01
N ARG A 573 -2.61 1.67 30.89
CA ARG A 573 -1.58 0.63 30.92
C ARG A 573 -1.61 -0.24 29.65
N ALA A 574 -2.79 -0.70 29.24
CA ALA A 574 -2.93 -1.49 28.02
C ALA A 574 -2.48 -0.72 26.77
N MET A 575 -2.86 0.56 26.66
CA MET A 575 -2.42 1.44 25.57
C MET A 575 -0.91 1.68 25.59
N ALA A 576 -0.31 1.88 26.75
CA ALA A 576 1.14 2.03 26.87
C ALA A 576 1.90 0.77 26.42
N LEU A 577 1.40 -0.42 26.76
CA LEU A 577 1.95 -1.68 26.25
C LEU A 577 1.82 -1.79 24.74
N ALA A 578 0.67 -1.41 24.18
CA ALA A 578 0.44 -1.41 22.74
C ALA A 578 1.42 -0.49 22.00
N TRP A 579 1.67 0.71 22.52
CA TRP A 579 2.68 1.63 21.98
C TRP A 579 4.09 1.05 22.06
N ALA A 580 4.48 0.46 23.19
CA ALA A 580 5.81 -0.12 23.39
C ALA A 580 6.12 -1.28 22.43
N GLN A 581 5.09 -1.93 21.90
CA GLN A 581 5.22 -3.06 20.97
C GLN A 581 4.99 -2.65 19.50
N THR A 582 4.93 -1.34 19.21
CA THR A 582 4.77 -0.85 17.84
C THR A 582 6.09 -0.93 17.07
N ALA A 583 6.03 -1.42 15.83
CA ALA A 583 7.24 -1.70 15.04
C ALA A 583 7.97 -0.44 14.55
N PHE A 584 7.28 0.70 14.53
CA PHE A 584 7.79 1.99 14.10
C PHE A 584 8.15 2.87 15.30
N ASP A 585 9.27 3.59 15.19
CA ASP A 585 9.62 4.56 16.20
C ASP A 585 8.62 5.75 16.20
N PRO A 586 8.42 6.40 17.35
CA PRO A 586 7.44 7.48 17.50
C PRO A 586 7.63 8.65 16.53
N LEU A 587 8.86 8.94 16.09
CA LEU A 587 9.12 10.02 15.14
C LEU A 587 8.61 9.65 13.75
N SER A 588 8.84 8.42 13.27
CA SER A 588 8.27 7.97 11.99
C SER A 588 6.74 8.04 11.97
N ILE A 589 6.09 7.68 13.08
CA ILE A 589 4.63 7.79 13.21
C ILE A 589 4.20 9.26 13.21
N ALA A 590 4.87 10.12 13.98
CA ALA A 590 4.56 11.55 14.02
C ALA A 590 4.68 12.20 12.64
N LEU A 591 5.72 11.89 11.87
CA LEU A 591 5.89 12.43 10.52
C LEU A 591 4.80 11.96 9.57
N SER A 592 4.42 10.68 9.63
CA SER A 592 3.30 10.17 8.83
C SER A 592 1.97 10.83 9.19
N LEU A 593 1.76 11.18 10.47
CA LEU A 593 0.59 11.92 10.92
C LEU A 593 0.61 13.37 10.40
N GLU A 594 1.77 14.02 10.44
CA GLU A 594 1.94 15.38 9.94
C GLU A 594 1.70 15.45 8.42
N ASP A 595 2.28 14.54 7.64
CA ASP A 595 2.05 14.45 6.19
C ASP A 595 0.56 14.20 5.85
N ALA A 596 -0.16 13.50 6.72
CA ALA A 596 -1.60 13.26 6.58
C ALA A 596 -2.48 14.42 7.06
N GLY A 597 -1.90 15.51 7.59
CA GLY A 597 -2.61 16.68 8.09
C GLY A 597 -2.99 16.62 9.58
N TYR A 598 -2.53 15.63 10.33
CA TYR A 598 -2.84 15.43 11.77
C TYR A 598 -1.70 15.90 12.67
N TRP A 599 -1.26 17.14 12.50
CA TRP A 599 -0.07 17.67 13.17
C TRP A 599 -0.21 17.71 14.71
N GLU A 600 -1.38 18.06 15.26
CA GLU A 600 -1.58 18.06 16.72
C GLU A 600 -1.36 16.65 17.31
N LYS A 601 -1.88 15.64 16.63
CA LYS A 601 -1.68 14.25 17.03
C LYS A 601 -0.22 13.83 16.87
N ALA A 602 0.47 14.30 15.84
CA ALA A 602 1.90 14.06 15.68
C ALA A 602 2.69 14.55 16.91
N LEU A 603 2.38 15.76 17.40
CA LEU A 603 3.01 16.32 18.60
C LEU A 603 2.71 15.48 19.85
N VAL A 604 1.45 15.04 20.03
CA VAL A 604 1.05 14.17 21.15
C VAL A 604 1.83 12.84 21.12
N VAL A 605 1.87 12.17 19.98
CA VAL A 605 2.58 10.89 19.81
C VAL A 605 4.05 11.05 20.16
N LEU A 606 4.72 12.08 19.61
CA LEU A 606 6.14 12.31 19.85
C LEU A 606 6.41 12.67 21.32
N ARG A 607 5.58 13.51 21.94
CA ARG A 607 5.73 13.92 23.35
C ARG A 607 5.58 12.74 24.31
N GLU A 608 4.58 11.89 24.07
CA GLU A 608 4.23 10.82 25.02
C GLU A 608 5.14 9.60 24.85
N ASN A 609 5.52 9.27 23.62
CA ASN A 609 6.24 8.04 23.31
C ASN A 609 7.69 8.25 22.89
N GLY A 610 8.07 9.46 22.45
CA GLY A 610 9.40 9.78 21.90
C GLY A 610 10.48 10.15 22.92
N LYS A 611 10.24 9.97 24.23
CA LYS A 611 11.17 10.39 25.31
C LYS A 611 12.57 9.76 25.22
N HIS A 612 12.70 8.64 24.52
CA HIS A 612 13.96 7.92 24.32
C HIS A 612 14.72 8.37 23.06
N LEU A 613 14.13 9.25 22.24
CA LEU A 613 14.74 9.78 21.03
C LEU A 613 15.58 11.02 21.38
N HIS A 614 16.78 11.09 20.81
CA HIS A 614 17.69 12.23 20.97
C HIS A 614 18.21 12.65 19.60
N ALA A 615 18.29 13.98 19.37
CA ALA A 615 18.74 14.53 18.09
C ALA A 615 20.14 14.04 17.69
N ASP A 616 21.06 13.89 18.65
CA ASP A 616 22.44 13.40 18.41
C ASP A 616 22.48 11.93 17.92
N GLY A 617 21.44 11.15 18.20
CA GLY A 617 21.27 9.79 17.70
C GLY A 617 20.59 9.71 16.33
N LEU A 618 20.13 10.85 15.79
CA LEU A 618 19.47 10.96 14.49
C LEU A 618 20.40 11.64 13.48
N GLN A 619 20.27 11.30 12.21
CA GLN A 619 21.09 11.88 11.14
C GLN A 619 20.24 12.59 10.09
N GLY A 620 20.81 13.63 9.49
CA GLY A 620 20.26 14.36 8.35
C GLY A 620 18.84 14.89 8.61
N GLU A 621 17.94 14.61 7.67
CA GLU A 621 16.54 15.07 7.68
C GLU A 621 15.77 14.64 8.93
N ARG A 622 16.04 13.44 9.47
CA ARG A 622 15.34 12.95 10.67
C ARG A 622 15.69 13.74 11.92
N ALA A 623 16.94 14.19 12.06
CA ALA A 623 17.35 15.01 13.20
C ALA A 623 16.65 16.38 13.17
N VAL A 624 16.61 17.01 11.98
CA VAL A 624 15.87 18.26 11.77
C VAL A 624 14.38 18.05 11.99
N ALA A 625 13.83 16.94 11.50
CA ALA A 625 12.43 16.57 11.67
C ALA A 625 12.01 16.50 13.14
N PHE A 626 12.80 15.75 13.91
CA PHE A 626 12.62 15.61 15.34
C PHE A 626 12.72 16.95 16.07
N LEU A 627 13.77 17.74 15.79
CA LEU A 627 13.99 19.02 16.45
C LEU A 627 12.87 20.01 16.13
N GLY A 628 12.41 20.07 14.87
CA GLY A 628 11.31 20.93 14.46
C GLY A 628 9.98 20.61 15.13
N LEU A 629 9.62 19.32 15.24
CA LEU A 629 8.45 18.91 16.02
C LEU A 629 8.61 19.29 17.50
N ASN A 630 9.81 19.18 18.08
CA ASN A 630 10.07 19.63 19.44
C ASN A 630 10.05 21.16 19.62
N VAL A 631 10.34 21.95 18.60
CA VAL A 631 10.07 23.41 18.61
C VAL A 631 8.57 23.63 18.82
N ARG A 632 7.72 22.95 18.04
CA ARG A 632 6.26 23.07 18.15
C ARG A 632 5.74 22.59 19.50
N ILE A 633 6.21 21.45 20.00
CA ILE A 633 5.85 20.94 21.34
C ILE A 633 6.16 21.99 22.41
N ALA A 634 7.41 22.48 22.46
CA ALA A 634 7.82 23.47 23.44
C ALA A 634 6.98 24.76 23.36
N GLN A 635 6.67 25.24 22.15
CA GLN A 635 5.80 26.40 22.00
C GLN A 635 4.37 26.16 22.49
N THR A 636 3.77 25.02 22.15
CA THR A 636 2.41 24.68 22.62
C THR A 636 2.33 24.55 24.15
N GLN A 637 3.47 24.34 24.81
CA GLN A 637 3.60 24.29 26.27
C GLN A 637 4.05 25.62 26.90
N GLY A 638 4.25 26.68 26.10
CA GLY A 638 4.73 27.99 26.57
C GLY A 638 6.20 28.00 27.00
N GLN A 639 7.00 27.03 26.57
CA GLN A 639 8.41 26.87 26.91
C GLN A 639 9.31 27.58 25.88
N THR A 640 9.30 28.92 25.87
CA THR A 640 9.97 29.75 24.87
C THR A 640 11.47 29.46 24.74
N ASP A 641 12.18 29.30 25.85
CA ASP A 641 13.62 29.01 25.83
C ASP A 641 13.95 27.66 25.21
N GLU A 642 13.09 26.66 25.43
CA GLU A 642 13.26 25.32 24.86
C GLU A 642 12.97 25.31 23.36
N ALA A 643 11.90 26.00 22.93
CA ALA A 643 11.59 26.19 21.53
C ALA A 643 12.76 26.88 20.80
N ALA A 644 13.35 27.92 21.38
CA ALA A 644 14.48 28.64 20.81
C ALA A 644 15.76 27.76 20.73
N ARG A 645 16.05 26.97 21.77
CA ARG A 645 17.17 26.00 21.74
C ARG A 645 16.99 24.95 20.64
N ASN A 646 15.80 24.39 20.49
CA ASN A 646 15.49 23.41 19.44
C ASN A 646 15.58 24.05 18.04
N ALA A 647 15.10 25.28 17.86
CA ALA A 647 15.20 26.00 16.58
C ALA A 647 16.66 26.30 16.21
N ALA A 648 17.49 26.71 17.17
CA ALA A 648 18.92 26.88 16.94
C ALA A 648 19.60 25.55 16.56
N ALA A 649 19.18 24.43 17.15
CA ALA A 649 19.68 23.10 16.78
C ALA A 649 19.27 22.71 15.35
N VAL A 650 18.04 23.03 14.92
CA VAL A 650 17.60 22.85 13.52
C VAL A 650 18.54 23.58 12.56
N LEU A 651 18.86 24.85 12.84
CA LEU A 651 19.78 25.65 12.01
C LEU A 651 21.20 25.06 11.96
N ARG A 652 21.70 24.51 13.08
CA ARG A 652 22.98 23.79 13.13
C ARG A 652 23.00 22.56 12.21
N HIS A 653 21.95 21.74 12.26
CA HIS A 653 21.86 20.54 11.43
C HIS A 653 21.72 20.88 9.93
N LEU A 654 21.10 22.01 9.60
CA LEU A 654 20.98 22.52 8.24
C LEU A 654 22.27 23.20 7.74
N ARG A 655 23.34 23.30 8.55
CA ARG A 655 24.63 23.91 8.22
C ARG A 655 24.53 25.29 7.55
N PHE A 656 23.61 26.14 8.02
CA PHE A 656 23.63 27.56 7.63
C PHE A 656 24.97 28.21 8.04
N PRO A 657 25.47 29.24 7.32
CA PRO A 657 26.72 29.92 7.65
C PRO A 657 26.79 30.34 9.12
N ALA A 658 28.00 30.38 9.70
CA ALA A 658 28.24 30.78 11.09
C ALA A 658 27.65 32.16 11.46
N ASP A 659 27.36 32.97 10.45
CA ASP A 659 26.79 34.31 10.53
C ASP A 659 25.28 34.25 10.86
N ALA A 660 24.54 33.27 10.33
CA ALA A 660 23.14 33.01 10.66
C ALA A 660 22.98 32.44 12.09
N MET A 661 23.98 31.67 12.53
CA MET A 661 24.12 31.18 13.90
C MET A 661 24.43 32.33 14.89
N SER A 662 25.21 33.31 14.45
CA SER A 662 25.51 34.52 15.22
C SER A 662 24.31 35.46 15.33
N ALA A 663 23.46 35.52 14.29
CA ALA A 663 22.17 36.23 14.35
C ALA A 663 21.20 35.58 15.36
N ALA A 664 21.09 34.25 15.38
CA ALA A 664 20.29 33.52 16.37
C ALA A 664 20.79 33.73 17.81
N HIS A 665 22.12 33.81 18.02
CA HIS A 665 22.71 34.10 19.32
C HIS A 665 22.57 35.57 19.75
N ALA A 666 22.67 36.52 18.83
CA ALA A 666 22.47 37.95 19.09
C ALA A 666 21.00 38.26 19.48
N LEU A 667 20.04 37.58 18.83
CA LEU A 667 18.61 37.68 19.10
C LEU A 667 18.19 37.15 20.48
N MET A 668 18.94 36.20 21.07
CA MET A 668 18.69 35.70 22.42
C MET A 668 19.14 36.67 23.53
N GLN A 669 20.01 37.65 23.22
CA GLN A 669 20.53 38.60 24.20
C GLN A 669 19.75 39.92 24.24
N THR A 670 18.96 40.23 23.21
CA THR A 670 18.13 41.43 23.14
C THR A 670 16.67 41.01 23.06
N GLY A 671 16.01 40.88 24.20
CA GLY A 671 14.56 40.72 24.24
C GLY A 671 13.90 41.98 23.71
N THR A 672 13.62 42.03 22.40
CA THR A 672 12.70 42.98 21.78
C THR A 672 12.26 42.47 20.41
N GLU A 673 10.99 42.73 20.15
CA GLU A 673 10.31 42.71 18.86
C GLU A 673 11.16 43.30 17.71
N GLU A 674 10.87 42.87 16.48
CA GLU A 674 11.39 43.41 15.21
C GLU A 674 12.74 42.87 14.68
N ASP A 675 12.79 41.59 14.28
CA ASP A 675 13.45 41.25 13.02
C ASP A 675 12.74 40.09 12.28
N SER A 676 12.39 40.34 11.03
CA SER A 676 11.35 39.60 10.28
C SER A 676 11.70 38.13 10.00
N SER A 677 12.98 37.75 10.00
CA SER A 677 13.46 36.44 9.53
C SER A 677 13.30 35.32 10.55
N THR A 678 13.53 35.60 11.85
CA THR A 678 13.40 34.61 12.94
C THR A 678 11.96 34.52 13.42
N ALA A 679 11.24 35.64 13.46
CA ALA A 679 9.79 35.63 13.62
C ALA A 679 9.13 34.89 12.45
N ALA A 680 9.61 35.05 11.21
CA ALA A 680 9.15 34.26 10.07
C ALA A 680 9.55 32.78 10.19
N LEU A 681 10.76 32.45 10.64
CA LEU A 681 11.17 31.05 10.83
C LEU A 681 10.38 30.37 11.94
N LEU A 682 10.19 31.02 13.10
CA LEU A 682 9.34 30.50 14.17
C LEU A 682 7.87 30.44 13.72
N SER A 683 7.36 31.46 13.02
CA SER A 683 6.01 31.42 12.43
C SER A 683 5.86 30.26 11.43
N LEU A 684 6.88 29.99 10.61
CA LEU A 684 6.89 28.93 9.61
C LEU A 684 7.10 27.54 10.22
N LEU A 685 7.98 27.39 11.22
CA LEU A 685 8.17 26.13 11.96
C LEU A 685 6.94 25.79 12.82
N CYS A 686 6.11 26.77 13.16
CA CYS A 686 5.06 26.60 14.16
C CYS A 686 3.64 26.70 13.60
N GLY A 687 3.47 27.20 12.38
CA GLY A 687 2.22 27.13 11.63
C GLY A 687 1.81 25.69 11.26
N GLU A 688 0.51 25.49 11.02
CA GLU A 688 -0.03 24.21 10.54
C GLU A 688 0.66 23.77 9.24
N GLY A 689 1.17 22.53 9.19
CA GLY A 689 1.93 21.99 8.05
C GLY A 689 3.28 22.69 7.77
N GLY A 690 3.61 23.76 8.51
CA GLY A 690 4.74 24.63 8.23
C GLY A 690 6.10 23.94 8.42
N PHE A 691 6.20 22.98 9.34
CA PHE A 691 7.43 22.20 9.52
C PHE A 691 7.66 21.16 8.40
N ALA A 692 6.62 20.45 7.94
CA ALA A 692 6.72 19.57 6.77
C ALA A 692 7.11 20.36 5.50
N ALA A 693 6.54 21.56 5.31
CA ALA A 693 6.93 22.47 4.24
C ALA A 693 8.37 22.99 4.41
N PHE A 694 8.78 23.35 5.64
CA PHE A 694 10.12 23.86 5.95
C PHE A 694 11.20 22.80 5.79
N SER A 695 11.06 21.63 6.39
CA SER A 695 12.05 20.53 6.29
C SER A 695 12.26 20.11 4.83
N LYS A 696 11.16 19.96 4.08
CA LYS A 696 11.19 19.71 2.63
C LYS A 696 11.92 20.82 1.88
N THR A 697 11.92 22.08 2.35
CA THR A 697 12.53 23.23 1.66
C THR A 697 13.95 23.57 2.15
N ALA A 698 14.29 23.30 3.41
CA ALA A 698 15.52 23.76 4.05
C ALA A 698 16.74 22.89 3.74
N PHE A 699 16.56 21.57 3.59
CA PHE A 699 17.59 20.71 2.99
C PHE A 699 17.79 21.01 1.49
N ARG A 700 16.84 21.69 0.82
CA ARG A 700 16.99 22.09 -0.58
C ARG A 700 17.93 23.27 -0.81
N ARG A 701 18.32 24.03 0.21
CA ARG A 701 19.36 25.09 0.08
C ARG A 701 20.78 24.59 0.34
N GLN A 702 20.96 23.37 0.86
CA GLN A 702 22.30 22.82 1.12
C GLN A 702 23.07 22.48 -0.17
N ASP A 703 22.37 22.13 -1.25
CA ASP A 703 22.99 21.77 -2.53
C ASP A 703 23.40 22.99 -3.38
N ASP A 704 22.90 24.20 -3.06
CA ASP A 704 23.13 25.44 -3.80
C ASP A 704 24.30 26.29 -3.25
N VAL A 705 24.93 25.89 -2.15
CA VAL A 705 26.07 26.61 -1.58
C VAL A 705 27.37 25.88 -1.94
N ALA A 706 27.98 26.29 -3.05
CA ALA A 706 29.36 25.93 -3.35
C ALA A 706 30.26 26.25 -2.13
N PRO A 707 31.25 25.40 -1.80
CA PRO A 707 32.15 25.67 -0.69
C PRO A 707 32.98 26.90 -1.05
N GLN A 708 32.79 28.01 -0.34
CA GLN A 708 33.80 29.07 -0.24
C GLN A 708 34.75 28.76 0.91
#